data_AF-G5S4F7-F1
#
_entry.id   AF-G5S4F7-F1
#
_cell.length_a   1.000
_cell.length_b   1.000
_cell.length_c   1.000
_cell.angle_alpha   90.00
_cell.angle_beta   90.00
_cell.angle_gamma   90.00
#
_symmetry.space_group_name_H-M   'P 1'
#
loop_
_entity.id
_entity.type
_entity.pdbx_description
1 polymer ?
#
loop_
_entity_poly.entity_id
_entity_poly.type
_entity_poly.pdbx_seq_one_letter_code
_entity_poly.pdbx_strand_id
1 'polypeptide(L)'
;GALALVGFSLYSRQHFNRFLERSASRVGKVTQDHFSLTLRTVFWSILVASPLPVLWATLGYGLQEAWPYPLAVAIGDGVTATVPLLWVVMICAAFARPNGLFVAHFGWPRNRVAKAMRYYLMSIGLIVPLIMAVIMFDNLNDREFSGSLGRLCFILICGALALVTLSLKKAGIPLYLDKEGNGDNMVNSLLWNMLMGAPLIAILAAAVGYLATAQALLARLETSVAIWFLLLVIYHVIRRWMLIQRRRLAFDRAKHRRAEMLAQRARARRRRTGALRARGEEEPAHSSSLEGAVDIDESEIDLDAISAQSLRLVRSILMLIALLSVIVLWSEIHSAFGFLENISLWDVTSTVQGVESLEPITLGAVLIAILVFIITTQLVRNLPALLELALLQHLDLTPGTGYAITTITKYLLMLIGGLVGFSMIGIEWSKLQWLVAALGVGLGFGLQEIFANFISGLIILFEKPIRIGDTVTIRDLTGSVTKINTRATTISDWDRKEIIVPNKAFITEQFINWSLSDSVTRVVLTIPAPADANSEEVTQILLTAAQRCSLVLDNPPPEIFLVDLQQGIQIFELRIYAAEMGHRMPLRHEIHQLILAGFREHGIDMPFPPFQMRLESLGGKQTGRTLTSAGKTSRPAGSL
;
A
#
# COMPACT_ATOMS: atom_id res chain seq x y z
N GLY A 1 56.30 8.31 -0.52
CA GLY A 1 54.94 7.80 -0.74
C GLY A 1 54.81 6.30 -0.46
N ALA A 2 55.32 5.45 -1.35
CA ALA A 2 55.14 3.98 -1.31
C ALA A 2 55.60 3.29 0.00
N LEU A 3 56.74 3.70 0.58
CA LEU A 3 57.23 3.13 1.85
C LEU A 3 56.31 3.47 3.05
N ALA A 4 55.71 4.66 3.07
CA ALA A 4 54.73 5.04 4.10
C ALA A 4 53.43 4.22 3.95
N LEU A 5 53.03 3.90 2.71
CA LEU A 5 51.89 3.03 2.40
C LEU A 5 52.14 1.57 2.83
N VAL A 6 53.36 1.05 2.66
CA VAL A 6 53.75 -0.28 3.15
C VAL A 6 53.75 -0.32 4.69
N GLY A 7 54.30 0.71 5.34
CA GLY A 7 54.25 0.84 6.80
C GLY A 7 52.82 0.90 7.35
N PHE A 8 51.97 1.71 6.72
CA PHE A 8 50.54 1.81 7.03
C PHE A 8 49.79 0.47 6.79
N SER A 9 50.15 -0.26 5.74
CA SER A 9 49.59 -1.59 5.41
C SER A 9 49.88 -2.62 6.50
N LEU A 10 51.12 -2.71 6.95
CA LEU A 10 51.53 -3.66 7.99
C LEU A 10 50.87 -3.33 9.33
N TYR A 11 50.83 -2.05 9.69
CA TYR A 11 50.17 -1.56 10.89
C TYR A 11 48.66 -1.82 10.88
N SER A 12 47.97 -1.45 9.79
CA SER A 12 46.52 -1.63 9.65
C SER A 12 46.10 -3.11 9.66
N ARG A 13 46.91 -4.01 9.10
CA ARG A 13 46.66 -5.47 9.14
C ARG A 13 46.66 -6.05 10.54
N GLN A 14 47.62 -5.67 11.38
CA GLN A 14 47.68 -6.15 12.77
C GLN A 14 46.50 -5.64 13.58
N HIS A 15 46.19 -4.35 13.44
CA HIS A 15 45.03 -3.75 14.10
C HIS A 15 43.71 -4.39 13.66
N PHE A 16 43.56 -4.66 12.37
CA PHE A 16 42.37 -5.28 11.80
C PHE A 16 42.17 -6.73 12.29
N ASN A 17 43.21 -7.55 12.35
CA ASN A 17 43.09 -8.92 12.87
C ASN A 17 42.62 -8.93 14.33
N ARG A 18 43.19 -8.06 15.18
CA ARG A 18 42.74 -7.89 16.57
C ARG A 18 41.30 -7.39 16.64
N PHE A 19 40.89 -6.51 15.73
CA PHE A 19 39.50 -6.04 15.65
C PHE A 19 38.54 -7.15 15.23
N LEU A 20 38.89 -8.00 14.26
CA LEU A 20 38.07 -9.11 13.80
C LEU A 20 37.84 -10.15 14.90
N GLU A 21 38.88 -10.51 15.66
CA GLU A 21 38.75 -11.44 16.79
C GLU A 21 37.80 -10.91 17.88
N ARG A 22 37.98 -9.63 18.26
CA ARG A 22 37.10 -8.97 19.23
C ARG A 22 35.67 -8.88 18.72
N SER A 23 35.49 -8.55 17.46
CA SER A 23 34.17 -8.43 16.84
C SER A 23 33.47 -9.78 16.78
N ALA A 24 34.13 -10.81 16.28
CA ALA A 24 33.59 -12.17 16.17
C ALA A 24 33.14 -12.74 17.53
N SER A 25 33.86 -12.45 18.62
CA SER A 25 33.48 -12.89 19.97
C SER A 25 32.19 -12.25 20.54
N ARG A 26 31.80 -11.10 19.98
CA ARG A 26 30.60 -10.32 20.35
C ARG A 26 29.41 -10.64 19.46
N VAL A 27 29.66 -11.07 18.22
CA VAL A 27 28.61 -11.46 17.29
C VAL A 27 27.76 -12.61 17.87
N GLY A 28 26.45 -12.45 17.85
CA GLY A 28 25.49 -13.42 18.39
C GLY A 28 25.05 -13.16 19.84
N LYS A 29 25.78 -12.35 20.62
CA LYS A 29 25.39 -11.95 21.99
C LYS A 29 24.50 -10.72 21.96
N VAL A 30 23.24 -10.85 22.34
CA VAL A 30 22.21 -9.79 22.17
C VAL A 30 22.60 -8.44 22.79
N THR A 31 23.31 -8.43 23.91
CA THR A 31 23.70 -7.19 24.61
C THR A 31 24.95 -6.51 24.01
N GLN A 32 25.74 -7.22 23.20
CA GLN A 32 27.04 -6.75 22.69
C GLN A 32 27.10 -6.66 21.16
N ASP A 33 26.18 -7.32 20.44
CA ASP A 33 26.12 -7.35 18.99
C ASP A 33 25.41 -6.10 18.45
N HIS A 34 26.19 -5.05 18.20
CA HIS A 34 25.70 -3.83 17.55
C HIS A 34 25.91 -3.89 16.03
N PHE A 35 24.96 -3.31 15.28
CA PHE A 35 25.08 -3.23 13.82
C PHE A 35 26.33 -2.47 13.36
N SER A 36 26.78 -1.49 14.14
CA SER A 36 28.03 -0.75 13.91
C SER A 36 29.26 -1.65 13.81
N LEU A 37 29.26 -2.84 14.43
CA LEU A 37 30.33 -3.82 14.26
C LEU A 37 30.40 -4.32 12.82
N THR A 38 29.26 -4.63 12.19
CA THR A 38 29.22 -5.03 10.76
C THR A 38 29.78 -3.93 9.87
N LEU A 39 29.30 -2.69 10.08
CA LEU A 39 29.69 -1.55 9.24
C LEU A 39 31.18 -1.24 9.39
N ARG A 40 31.71 -1.32 10.62
CA ARG A 40 33.14 -1.20 10.89
C ARG A 40 33.93 -2.35 10.25
N THR A 41 33.44 -3.59 10.30
CA THR A 41 34.08 -4.72 9.61
C THR A 41 34.15 -4.47 8.10
N VAL A 42 33.07 -3.96 7.48
CA VAL A 42 33.07 -3.59 6.06
C VAL A 42 34.11 -2.51 5.78
N PHE A 43 34.06 -1.40 6.52
CA PHE A 43 34.97 -0.27 6.36
C PHE A 43 36.44 -0.68 6.50
N TRP A 44 36.79 -1.39 7.58
CA TRP A 44 38.17 -1.82 7.81
C TRP A 44 38.64 -2.88 6.81
N SER A 45 37.74 -3.73 6.29
CA SER A 45 38.09 -4.68 5.22
C SER A 45 38.46 -3.96 3.93
N ILE A 46 37.74 -2.89 3.56
CA ILE A 46 38.05 -2.06 2.39
C ILE A 46 39.39 -1.34 2.59
N LEU A 47 39.62 -0.79 3.79
CA LEU A 47 40.85 -0.08 4.13
C LEU A 47 42.07 -1.02 4.13
N VAL A 48 41.95 -2.24 4.64
CA VAL A 48 43.05 -3.22 4.64
C VAL A 48 43.30 -3.84 3.27
N ALA A 49 42.30 -3.79 2.38
CA ALA A 49 42.42 -4.26 1.00
C ALA A 49 43.14 -3.26 0.09
N SER A 50 43.18 -1.96 0.42
CA SER A 50 43.75 -0.90 -0.43
C SER A 50 45.27 -0.91 -0.66
N PRO A 51 46.14 -1.38 0.25
CA PRO A 51 47.57 -1.12 0.09
C PRO A 51 48.22 -1.80 -1.11
N LEU A 52 47.81 -3.02 -1.46
CA LEU A 52 48.37 -3.74 -2.61
C LEU A 52 47.92 -3.11 -3.94
N PRO A 53 46.61 -2.82 -4.16
CA PRO A 53 46.16 -2.03 -5.30
C PRO A 53 46.80 -0.65 -5.41
N VAL A 54 47.00 0.06 -4.29
CA VAL A 54 47.66 1.38 -4.31
C VAL A 54 49.13 1.25 -4.71
N LEU A 55 49.86 0.26 -4.21
CA LEU A 55 51.23 -0.01 -4.66
C LEU A 55 51.27 -0.38 -6.15
N TRP A 56 50.33 -1.20 -6.59
CA TRP A 56 50.19 -1.57 -8.00
C TRP A 56 49.92 -0.35 -8.88
N ALA A 57 49.02 0.54 -8.44
CA ALA A 57 48.73 1.80 -9.12
C ALA A 57 49.95 2.73 -9.18
N THR A 58 50.72 2.85 -8.09
CA THR A 58 51.94 3.66 -8.09
C THR A 58 53.02 3.10 -9.02
N LEU A 59 53.08 1.77 -9.17
CA LEU A 59 53.99 1.12 -10.11
C LEU A 59 53.58 1.40 -11.56
N GLY A 60 52.27 1.31 -11.86
CA GLY A 60 51.75 1.62 -13.20
C GLY A 60 51.97 3.09 -13.58
N TYR A 61 51.65 4.02 -12.67
CA TYR A 61 51.91 5.45 -12.87
C TYR A 61 53.40 5.76 -13.01
N GLY A 62 54.25 5.10 -12.21
CA GLY A 62 55.70 5.23 -12.33
C GLY A 62 56.25 4.76 -13.67
N LEU A 63 55.68 3.70 -14.25
CA LEU A 63 56.06 3.20 -15.58
C LEU A 63 55.60 4.12 -16.72
N GLN A 64 54.46 4.79 -16.56
CA GLN A 64 53.93 5.75 -17.53
C GLN A 64 54.76 7.04 -17.57
N GLU A 65 55.12 7.60 -16.41
CA GLU A 65 55.71 8.94 -16.33
C GLU A 65 57.25 8.93 -16.32
N ALA A 66 57.89 7.91 -15.74
CA ALA A 66 59.33 7.95 -15.47
C ALA A 66 60.20 7.46 -16.65
N TRP A 67 59.63 6.80 -17.67
CA TRP A 67 60.38 6.18 -18.76
C TRP A 67 59.86 6.64 -20.12
N PRO A 68 60.72 7.16 -21.02
CA PRO A 68 60.31 7.64 -22.35
C PRO A 68 60.09 6.50 -23.38
N TYR A 69 60.20 5.24 -22.97
CA TYR A 69 60.08 4.09 -23.87
C TYR A 69 58.60 3.68 -24.05
N PRO A 70 58.08 3.56 -25.29
CA PRO A 70 56.69 3.18 -25.54
C PRO A 70 56.26 1.87 -24.88
N LEU A 71 57.19 0.91 -24.76
CA LEU A 71 56.95 -0.36 -24.06
C LEU A 71 56.71 -0.17 -22.56
N ALA A 72 57.45 0.74 -21.91
CA ALA A 72 57.27 1.00 -20.48
C ALA A 72 55.91 1.67 -20.21
N VAL A 73 55.50 2.61 -21.08
CA VAL A 73 54.19 3.25 -21.02
C VAL A 73 53.06 2.22 -21.20
N ALA A 74 53.15 1.36 -22.21
CA ALA A 74 52.15 0.32 -22.47
C ALA A 74 52.03 -0.71 -21.33
N ILE A 75 53.14 -1.09 -20.70
CA ILE A 75 53.12 -1.92 -19.48
C ILE A 75 52.47 -1.15 -18.33
N GLY A 76 52.78 0.13 -18.18
CA GLY A 76 52.17 1.01 -17.18
C GLY A 76 50.64 1.11 -17.34
N ASP A 77 50.13 1.20 -18.57
CA ASP A 77 48.70 1.19 -18.88
C ASP A 77 48.03 -0.14 -18.50
N GLY A 78 48.67 -1.28 -18.81
CA GLY A 78 48.17 -2.58 -18.39
C GLY A 78 48.14 -2.75 -16.87
N VAL A 79 49.15 -2.24 -16.16
CA VAL A 79 49.22 -2.27 -14.69
C VAL A 79 48.12 -1.39 -14.09
N THR A 80 47.93 -0.16 -14.58
CA THR A 80 46.92 0.76 -14.05
C THR A 80 45.50 0.26 -14.30
N ALA A 81 45.21 -0.33 -15.47
CA ALA A 81 43.90 -0.87 -15.79
C ALA A 81 43.48 -2.09 -14.94
N THR A 82 44.45 -2.86 -14.41
CA THR A 82 44.15 -4.02 -13.54
C THR A 82 43.93 -3.66 -12.07
N VAL A 83 44.17 -2.39 -11.67
CA VAL A 83 44.01 -1.91 -10.29
C VAL A 83 42.59 -2.11 -9.74
N PRO A 84 41.50 -1.73 -10.43
CA PRO A 84 40.14 -1.87 -9.90
C PRO A 84 39.78 -3.34 -9.64
N LEU A 85 40.16 -4.23 -10.57
CA LEU A 85 39.96 -5.68 -10.44
C LEU A 85 40.70 -6.22 -9.20
N LEU A 86 41.99 -5.90 -9.06
CA LEU A 86 42.79 -6.29 -7.89
C LEU A 86 42.19 -5.76 -6.58
N TRP A 87 41.61 -4.56 -6.59
CA TRP A 87 41.01 -4.00 -5.39
C TRP A 87 39.75 -4.75 -4.97
N VAL A 88 38.83 -5.02 -5.90
CA VAL A 88 37.62 -5.81 -5.64
C VAL A 88 37.98 -7.20 -5.11
N VAL A 89 38.98 -7.83 -5.71
CA VAL A 89 39.53 -9.12 -5.26
C VAL A 89 39.99 -9.06 -3.80
N MET A 90 40.79 -8.04 -3.46
CA MET A 90 41.38 -7.92 -2.13
C MET A 90 40.31 -7.62 -1.08
N ILE A 91 39.25 -6.90 -1.45
CA ILE A 91 38.08 -6.68 -0.60
C ILE A 91 37.36 -8.01 -0.35
N CYS A 92 37.10 -8.81 -1.39
CA CYS A 92 36.51 -10.15 -1.28
C CYS A 92 37.37 -11.08 -0.40
N ALA A 93 38.71 -11.00 -0.54
CA ALA A 93 39.67 -11.74 0.28
C ALA A 93 39.59 -11.35 1.76
N ALA A 94 39.45 -10.06 2.05
CA ALA A 94 39.28 -9.54 3.40
C ALA A 94 37.95 -10.00 4.01
N PHE A 95 36.85 -10.01 3.23
CA PHE A 95 35.54 -10.50 3.67
C PHE A 95 35.50 -12.01 3.92
N ALA A 96 36.28 -12.80 3.16
CA ALA A 96 36.32 -14.26 3.25
C ALA A 96 37.20 -14.82 4.38
N ARG A 97 37.87 -13.97 5.17
CA ARG A 97 38.68 -14.42 6.31
C ARG A 97 37.83 -15.23 7.34
N PRO A 98 38.43 -16.14 8.12
CA PRO A 98 37.69 -16.99 9.08
C PRO A 98 36.83 -16.22 10.10
N ASN A 99 37.28 -15.03 10.52
CA ASN A 99 36.55 -14.10 11.40
C ASN A 99 36.01 -12.88 10.64
N GLY A 100 35.97 -12.94 9.31
CA GLY A 100 35.53 -11.87 8.43
C GLY A 100 34.01 -11.81 8.25
N LEU A 101 33.58 -10.95 7.33
CA LEU A 101 32.17 -10.66 7.08
C LEU A 101 31.37 -11.91 6.68
N PHE A 102 31.87 -12.72 5.73
CA PHE A 102 31.11 -13.84 5.18
C PHE A 102 30.89 -14.96 6.21
N VAL A 103 31.90 -15.26 7.01
CA VAL A 103 31.84 -16.35 7.98
C VAL A 103 31.20 -15.89 9.29
N ALA A 104 31.76 -14.87 9.94
CA ALA A 104 31.35 -14.50 11.30
C ALA A 104 30.04 -13.71 11.32
N HIS A 105 29.83 -12.81 10.36
CA HIS A 105 28.66 -11.93 10.35
C HIS A 105 27.49 -12.51 9.55
N PHE A 106 27.73 -13.08 8.35
CA PHE A 106 26.67 -13.66 7.50
C PHE A 106 26.39 -15.14 7.82
N GLY A 107 27.29 -15.83 8.51
CA GLY A 107 27.11 -17.23 8.88
C GLY A 107 27.30 -18.21 7.71
N TRP A 108 28.02 -17.83 6.66
CA TRP A 108 28.30 -18.73 5.54
C TRP A 108 29.25 -19.86 5.97
N PRO A 109 29.06 -21.09 5.46
CA PRO A 109 29.86 -22.24 5.86
C PRO A 109 31.33 -22.04 5.47
N ARG A 110 32.21 -22.08 6.48
CA ARG A 110 33.67 -21.86 6.36
C ARG A 110 34.30 -22.63 5.21
N ASN A 111 33.92 -23.91 5.06
CA ASN A 111 34.47 -24.79 4.04
C ASN A 111 34.12 -24.34 2.61
N ARG A 112 32.91 -23.80 2.38
CA ARG A 112 32.51 -23.33 1.04
C ARG A 112 33.22 -22.02 0.69
N VAL A 113 33.29 -21.09 1.65
CA VAL A 113 33.99 -19.80 1.48
C VAL A 113 35.48 -20.01 1.23
N ALA A 114 36.14 -20.87 2.00
CA ALA A 114 37.56 -21.16 1.83
C ALA A 114 37.87 -21.83 0.49
N LYS A 115 37.04 -22.81 0.06
CA LYS A 115 37.19 -23.45 -1.26
C LYS A 115 37.01 -22.45 -2.40
N ALA A 116 35.95 -21.64 -2.35
CA ALA A 116 35.67 -20.63 -3.37
C ALA A 116 36.78 -19.57 -3.46
N MET A 117 37.23 -19.06 -2.31
CA MET A 117 38.30 -18.06 -2.28
C MET A 117 39.64 -18.62 -2.79
N ARG A 118 39.94 -19.90 -2.51
CA ARG A 118 41.16 -20.55 -3.03
C ARG A 118 41.18 -20.55 -4.56
N TYR A 119 40.08 -20.96 -5.20
CA TYR A 119 40.01 -20.96 -6.66
C TYR A 119 39.98 -19.55 -7.25
N TYR A 120 39.25 -18.64 -6.63
CA TYR A 120 39.19 -17.24 -7.04
C TYR A 120 40.58 -16.58 -7.00
N LEU A 121 41.34 -16.73 -5.89
CA LEU A 121 42.71 -16.23 -5.79
C LEU A 121 43.66 -16.87 -6.80
N MET A 122 43.55 -18.19 -7.00
CA MET A 122 44.37 -18.91 -7.98
C MET A 122 44.13 -18.38 -9.40
N SER A 123 42.89 -18.05 -9.75
CA SER A 123 42.58 -17.52 -11.07
C SER A 123 43.05 -16.11 -11.33
N ILE A 124 43.10 -15.27 -10.29
CA ILE A 124 43.54 -13.89 -10.44
C ILE A 124 45.03 -13.83 -10.76
N GLY A 125 45.81 -14.77 -10.21
CA GLY A 125 47.21 -14.95 -10.58
C GLY A 125 47.42 -15.27 -12.07
N LEU A 126 46.39 -15.75 -12.76
CA LEU A 126 46.43 -16.04 -14.20
C LEU A 126 45.72 -14.96 -15.04
N ILE A 127 44.57 -14.46 -14.60
CA ILE A 127 43.75 -13.47 -15.32
C ILE A 127 44.42 -12.09 -15.35
N VAL A 128 44.99 -11.61 -14.23
CA VAL A 128 45.58 -10.26 -14.15
C VAL A 128 46.77 -10.09 -15.11
N PRO A 129 47.76 -11.01 -15.17
CA PRO A 129 48.85 -10.90 -16.15
C PRO A 129 48.36 -10.95 -17.59
N LEU A 130 47.31 -11.74 -17.88
CA LEU A 130 46.75 -11.82 -19.22
C LEU A 130 46.01 -10.54 -19.62
N ILE A 131 45.23 -9.92 -18.73
CA ILE A 131 44.59 -8.62 -18.99
C ILE A 131 45.66 -7.55 -19.21
N MET A 132 46.69 -7.54 -18.38
CA MET A 132 47.83 -6.62 -18.53
C MET A 132 48.50 -6.81 -19.90
N ALA A 133 48.71 -8.06 -20.32
CA ALA A 133 49.27 -8.37 -21.64
C ALA A 133 48.35 -7.88 -22.78
N VAL A 134 47.04 -8.12 -22.71
CA VAL A 134 46.07 -7.63 -23.71
C VAL A 134 46.16 -6.11 -23.88
N ILE A 135 46.15 -5.36 -22.78
CA ILE A 135 46.17 -3.89 -22.81
C ILE A 135 47.54 -3.37 -23.28
N MET A 136 48.62 -4.02 -22.84
CA MET A 136 49.96 -3.69 -23.30
C MET A 136 50.10 -3.85 -24.81
N PHE A 137 49.60 -4.95 -25.39
CA PHE A 137 49.67 -5.19 -26.84
C PHE A 137 48.75 -4.26 -27.65
N ASP A 138 47.64 -3.80 -27.07
CA ASP A 138 46.74 -2.85 -27.71
C ASP A 138 47.36 -1.44 -27.82
N ASN A 139 48.14 -1.03 -26.80
CA ASN A 139 48.81 0.27 -26.76
C ASN A 139 50.18 0.30 -27.46
N LEU A 140 50.73 -0.85 -27.88
CA LEU A 140 51.95 -0.90 -28.69
C LEU A 140 51.61 -0.58 -30.16
N ASN A 141 52.27 0.45 -30.72
CA ASN A 141 52.00 0.99 -32.06
C ASN A 141 52.18 0.01 -33.25
N ASP A 142 52.72 -1.19 -33.03
CA ASP A 142 52.89 -2.22 -34.07
C ASP A 142 51.57 -2.98 -34.32
N ARG A 143 50.76 -2.42 -35.24
CA ARG A 143 49.42 -2.92 -35.60
C ARG A 143 49.39 -4.33 -36.19
N GLU A 144 50.52 -4.88 -36.65
CA GLU A 144 50.54 -6.20 -37.31
C GLU A 144 50.42 -7.38 -36.32
N PHE A 145 51.00 -7.25 -35.12
CA PHE A 145 51.01 -8.34 -34.12
C PHE A 145 49.98 -8.17 -33.00
N SER A 146 49.51 -6.94 -32.74
CA SER A 146 48.55 -6.67 -31.66
C SER A 146 47.25 -7.47 -31.79
N GLY A 147 46.72 -7.61 -33.00
CA GLY A 147 45.47 -8.31 -33.27
C GLY A 147 45.53 -9.83 -33.08
N SER A 148 46.65 -10.48 -33.38
CA SER A 148 46.82 -11.94 -33.25
C SER A 148 47.18 -12.34 -31.81
N LEU A 149 48.07 -11.58 -31.19
CA LEU A 149 48.55 -11.86 -29.83
C LEU A 149 47.52 -11.46 -28.77
N GLY A 150 46.81 -10.33 -28.96
CA GLY A 150 45.67 -9.94 -28.13
C GLY A 150 44.54 -10.97 -28.17
N ARG A 151 44.28 -11.60 -29.33
CA ARG A 151 43.30 -12.67 -29.48
C ARG A 151 43.71 -13.94 -28.72
N LEU A 152 44.98 -14.33 -28.77
CA LEU A 152 45.51 -15.45 -27.99
C LEU A 152 45.35 -15.19 -26.49
N CYS A 153 45.78 -14.02 -26.01
CA CYS A 153 45.64 -13.65 -24.60
C CYS A 153 44.16 -13.62 -24.16
N PHE A 154 43.26 -13.08 -24.98
CA PHE A 154 41.82 -13.08 -24.70
C PHE A 154 41.22 -14.49 -24.62
N ILE A 155 41.61 -15.41 -25.51
CA ILE A 155 41.18 -16.82 -25.46
C ILE A 155 41.65 -17.47 -24.15
N LEU A 156 42.90 -17.21 -23.73
CA LEU A 156 43.41 -17.70 -22.45
C LEU A 156 42.64 -17.12 -21.25
N ILE A 157 42.26 -15.83 -21.29
CA ILE A 157 41.41 -15.21 -20.25
C ILE A 157 40.06 -15.91 -20.19
N CYS A 158 39.43 -16.16 -21.34
CA CYS A 158 38.13 -16.85 -21.39
C CYS A 158 38.22 -18.29 -20.85
N GLY A 159 39.28 -19.01 -21.20
CA GLY A 159 39.55 -20.35 -20.66
C GLY A 159 39.75 -20.33 -19.14
N ALA A 160 40.50 -19.34 -18.64
CA ALA A 160 40.67 -19.12 -17.21
C ALA A 160 39.34 -18.85 -16.50
N LEU A 161 38.52 -17.97 -17.07
CA LEU A 161 37.21 -17.61 -16.53
C LEU A 161 36.24 -18.79 -16.53
N ALA A 162 36.27 -19.63 -17.57
CA ALA A 162 35.51 -20.89 -17.63
C ALA A 162 35.92 -21.89 -16.54
N LEU A 163 37.23 -22.03 -16.27
CA LEU A 163 37.72 -22.88 -15.19
C LEU A 163 37.29 -22.36 -13.80
N VAL A 164 37.30 -21.05 -13.62
CA VAL A 164 36.83 -20.39 -12.38
C VAL A 164 35.37 -20.65 -12.14
N THR A 165 34.54 -20.40 -13.15
CA THR A 165 33.09 -20.59 -13.03
C THR A 165 32.75 -22.05 -12.73
N LEU A 166 33.44 -23.00 -13.36
CA LEU A 166 33.33 -24.43 -13.04
C LEU A 166 33.74 -24.75 -11.60
N SER A 167 34.85 -24.16 -11.13
CA SER A 167 35.34 -24.37 -9.76
C SER A 167 34.39 -23.81 -8.70
N LEU A 168 33.78 -22.65 -8.97
CA LEU A 168 32.78 -22.02 -8.10
C LEU A 168 31.48 -22.83 -8.08
N LYS A 169 31.03 -23.36 -9.23
CA LYS A 169 29.89 -24.28 -9.33
C LYS A 169 30.14 -25.54 -8.48
N LYS A 170 31.32 -26.16 -8.60
CA LYS A 170 31.72 -27.33 -7.78
C LYS A 170 31.86 -27.01 -6.29
N ALA A 171 32.12 -25.75 -5.92
CA ALA A 171 32.15 -25.31 -4.53
C ALA A 171 30.76 -25.25 -3.87
N GLY A 172 29.67 -25.44 -4.64
CA GLY A 172 28.30 -25.48 -4.14
C GLY A 172 27.78 -24.11 -3.69
N ILE A 173 28.19 -23.04 -4.40
CA ILE A 173 27.67 -21.69 -4.18
C ILE A 173 26.39 -21.53 -5.03
N PRO A 174 25.22 -21.33 -4.43
CA PRO A 174 24.02 -21.00 -5.19
C PRO A 174 24.12 -19.57 -5.70
N LEU A 175 23.91 -19.38 -7.02
CA LEU A 175 23.71 -18.06 -7.63
C LEU A 175 22.28 -17.58 -7.39
N TYR A 176 21.34 -18.48 -7.17
CA TYR A 176 19.96 -18.12 -6.85
C TYR A 176 19.44 -19.01 -5.73
N LEU A 177 18.73 -18.39 -4.78
CA LEU A 177 18.07 -19.06 -3.67
C LEU A 177 16.56 -18.87 -3.84
N ASP A 178 15.83 -19.98 -3.85
CA ASP A 178 14.37 -19.95 -3.87
C ASP A 178 13.80 -19.38 -2.58
N LYS A 179 12.48 -19.15 -2.55
CA LYS A 179 11.77 -18.63 -1.38
C LYS A 179 12.00 -19.49 -0.12
N GLU A 180 12.29 -20.77 -0.31
CA GLU A 180 12.57 -21.75 0.75
C GLU A 180 14.06 -21.87 1.10
N GLY A 181 14.94 -21.10 0.43
CA GLY A 181 16.38 -21.16 0.63
C GLY A 181 17.05 -22.38 -0.01
N ASN A 182 16.34 -23.14 -0.85
CA ASN A 182 16.95 -24.19 -1.66
C ASN A 182 17.72 -23.59 -2.84
N GLY A 183 18.89 -24.14 -3.13
CA GLY A 183 19.77 -23.72 -4.23
C GLY A 183 19.69 -24.63 -5.46
N ASP A 184 18.99 -25.76 -5.37
CA ASP A 184 18.89 -26.73 -6.46
C ASP A 184 17.61 -26.50 -7.28
N ASN A 185 17.61 -25.39 -8.03
CA ASN A 185 16.45 -24.95 -8.79
C ASN A 185 16.84 -24.78 -10.26
N MET A 186 15.87 -24.95 -11.15
CA MET A 186 16.09 -24.83 -12.61
C MET A 186 16.73 -23.49 -12.99
N VAL A 187 16.33 -22.40 -12.33
CA VAL A 187 16.89 -21.05 -12.56
C VAL A 187 18.36 -20.97 -12.16
N ASN A 188 18.76 -21.57 -11.03
CA ASN A 188 20.15 -21.59 -10.60
C ASN A 188 21.02 -22.41 -11.59
N SER A 189 20.50 -23.55 -12.06
CA SER A 189 21.18 -24.36 -13.09
C SER A 189 21.34 -23.60 -14.40
N LEU A 190 20.29 -22.89 -14.85
CA LEU A 190 20.31 -22.07 -16.07
C LEU A 190 21.35 -20.94 -15.98
N LEU A 191 21.39 -20.19 -14.87
CA LEU A 191 22.36 -19.12 -14.65
C LEU A 191 23.80 -19.64 -14.67
N TRP A 192 24.06 -20.78 -14.02
CA TRP A 192 25.38 -21.42 -14.06
C TRP A 192 25.76 -21.86 -15.47
N ASN A 193 24.82 -22.40 -16.23
CA ASN A 193 25.07 -22.83 -17.61
C ASN A 193 25.33 -21.63 -18.52
N MET A 194 24.60 -20.52 -18.36
CA MET A 194 24.83 -19.27 -19.08
C MET A 194 26.23 -18.70 -18.77
N LEU A 195 26.61 -18.66 -17.49
CA LEU A 195 27.91 -18.14 -17.06
C LEU A 195 29.09 -19.01 -17.52
N MET A 196 28.89 -20.32 -17.68
CA MET A 196 29.91 -21.21 -18.28
C MET A 196 29.92 -21.14 -19.81
N GLY A 197 28.77 -20.92 -20.45
CA GLY A 197 28.66 -20.81 -21.91
C GLY A 197 29.24 -19.51 -22.46
N ALA A 198 29.09 -18.40 -21.75
CA ALA A 198 29.52 -17.08 -22.23
C ALA A 198 31.02 -16.99 -22.60
N PRO A 199 31.97 -17.48 -21.78
CA PRO A 199 33.38 -17.48 -22.15
C PRO A 199 33.69 -18.39 -23.35
N LEU A 200 32.98 -19.52 -23.50
CA LEU A 200 33.17 -20.44 -24.63
C LEU A 200 32.68 -19.81 -25.94
N ILE A 201 31.54 -19.13 -25.90
CA ILE A 201 31.00 -18.37 -27.04
C ILE A 201 31.96 -17.21 -27.39
N ALA A 202 32.51 -16.53 -26.39
CA ALA A 202 33.50 -15.47 -26.59
C ALA A 202 34.79 -15.99 -27.25
N ILE A 203 35.25 -17.20 -26.89
CA ILE A 203 36.40 -17.85 -27.56
C ILE A 203 36.09 -18.08 -29.05
N LEU A 204 34.91 -18.63 -29.36
CA LEU A 204 34.51 -18.89 -30.74
C LEU A 204 34.38 -17.59 -31.54
N ALA A 205 33.72 -16.57 -30.97
CA ALA A 205 33.60 -15.25 -31.60
C ALA A 205 34.97 -14.60 -31.85
N ALA A 206 35.87 -14.66 -30.88
CA ALA A 206 37.24 -14.18 -31.03
C ALA A 206 37.99 -14.95 -32.11
N ALA A 207 37.82 -16.28 -32.21
CA ALA A 207 38.43 -17.10 -33.26
C ALA A 207 37.95 -16.70 -34.66
N VAL A 208 36.65 -16.44 -34.84
CA VAL A 208 36.03 -16.07 -36.13
C VAL A 208 36.42 -14.66 -36.61
N GLY A 209 36.86 -13.78 -35.72
CA GLY A 209 37.25 -12.40 -36.08
C GLY A 209 36.60 -11.31 -35.25
N TYR A 210 35.65 -11.65 -34.40
CA TYR A 210 34.84 -10.74 -33.60
C TYR A 210 35.45 -10.48 -32.21
N LEU A 211 36.74 -10.08 -32.16
CA LEU A 211 37.48 -9.89 -30.90
C LEU A 211 36.90 -8.74 -30.06
N ALA A 212 36.72 -7.56 -30.65
CA ALA A 212 36.26 -6.37 -29.95
C ALA A 212 34.84 -6.53 -29.37
N THR A 213 33.94 -7.16 -30.13
CA THR A 213 32.57 -7.43 -29.67
C THR A 213 32.55 -8.50 -28.58
N ALA A 214 33.38 -9.56 -28.70
CA ALA A 214 33.52 -10.57 -27.65
C ALA A 214 34.05 -9.99 -26.34
N GLN A 215 35.06 -9.11 -26.41
CA GLN A 215 35.59 -8.38 -25.24
C GLN A 215 34.53 -7.48 -24.60
N ALA A 216 33.81 -6.69 -25.39
CA ALA A 216 32.77 -5.80 -24.90
C ALA A 216 31.63 -6.56 -24.21
N LEU A 217 31.12 -7.63 -24.83
CA LEU A 217 30.05 -8.46 -24.27
C LEU A 217 30.47 -9.16 -22.98
N LEU A 218 31.69 -9.73 -22.96
CA LEU A 218 32.21 -10.41 -21.77
C LEU A 218 32.41 -9.43 -20.61
N ALA A 219 32.91 -8.22 -20.89
CA ALA A 219 33.06 -7.17 -19.88
C ALA A 219 31.71 -6.70 -19.29
N ARG A 220 30.65 -6.57 -20.10
CA ARG A 220 29.29 -6.25 -19.59
C ARG A 220 28.69 -7.39 -18.77
N LEU A 221 28.94 -8.63 -19.17
CA LEU A 221 28.51 -9.78 -18.39
C LEU A 221 29.25 -9.84 -17.03
N GLU A 222 30.55 -9.60 -17.01
CA GLU A 222 31.35 -9.55 -15.78
C GLU A 222 30.88 -8.43 -14.84
N THR A 223 30.70 -7.21 -15.36
CA THR A 223 30.17 -6.08 -14.58
C THR A 223 28.75 -6.34 -14.08
N SER A 224 27.90 -7.03 -14.85
CA SER A 224 26.57 -7.48 -14.39
C SER A 224 26.67 -8.43 -13.18
N VAL A 225 27.57 -9.41 -13.25
CA VAL A 225 27.82 -10.36 -12.15
C VAL A 225 28.39 -9.63 -10.92
N ALA A 226 29.27 -8.65 -11.12
CA ALA A 226 29.85 -7.85 -10.05
C ALA A 226 28.78 -6.98 -9.34
N ILE A 227 27.90 -6.31 -10.09
CA ILE A 227 26.76 -5.55 -9.55
C ILE A 227 25.85 -6.49 -8.75
N TRP A 228 25.52 -7.65 -9.31
CA TRP A 228 24.67 -8.62 -8.63
C TRP A 228 25.31 -9.11 -7.31
N PHE A 229 26.60 -9.41 -7.32
CA PHE A 229 27.34 -9.77 -6.11
C PHE A 229 27.35 -8.66 -5.07
N LEU A 230 27.56 -7.40 -5.49
CA LEU A 230 27.50 -6.23 -4.60
C LEU A 230 26.12 -6.10 -3.94
N LEU A 231 25.04 -6.22 -4.72
CA LEU A 231 23.67 -6.18 -4.22
C LEU A 231 23.37 -7.35 -3.27
N LEU A 232 23.94 -8.53 -3.51
CA LEU A 232 23.85 -9.67 -2.60
C LEU A 232 24.55 -9.39 -1.26
N VAL A 233 25.71 -8.74 -1.28
CA VAL A 233 26.41 -8.33 -0.05
C VAL A 233 25.56 -7.30 0.71
N ILE A 234 25.03 -6.29 0.02
CA ILE A 234 24.12 -5.28 0.61
C ILE A 234 22.89 -5.96 1.23
N TYR A 235 22.25 -6.90 0.52
CA TYR A 235 21.14 -7.69 1.03
C TYR A 235 21.48 -8.40 2.35
N HIS A 236 22.64 -9.08 2.41
CA HIS A 236 23.05 -9.79 3.63
C HIS A 236 23.42 -8.85 4.78
N VAL A 237 23.97 -7.66 4.50
CA VAL A 237 24.21 -6.62 5.51
C VAL A 237 22.87 -6.14 6.09
N ILE A 238 21.88 -5.84 5.24
CA ILE A 238 20.56 -5.38 5.68
C ILE A 238 19.80 -6.50 6.41
N ARG A 239 19.85 -7.73 5.91
CA ARG A 239 19.27 -8.90 6.59
C ARG A 239 19.86 -9.07 7.99
N ARG A 240 21.18 -8.93 8.13
CA ARG A 240 21.86 -8.98 9.44
C ARG A 240 21.42 -7.84 10.34
N TRP A 241 21.30 -6.62 9.80
CA TRP A 241 20.80 -5.47 10.56
C TRP A 241 19.42 -5.74 11.16
N MET A 242 18.47 -6.22 10.34
CA MET A 242 17.12 -6.54 10.78
C MET A 242 17.09 -7.66 11.82
N LEU A 243 17.93 -8.70 11.67
CA LEU A 243 18.06 -9.76 12.67
C LEU A 243 18.53 -9.23 14.03
N ILE A 244 19.51 -8.31 14.04
CA ILE A 244 20.00 -7.68 15.27
C ILE A 244 18.89 -6.84 15.91
N GLN A 245 18.17 -6.03 15.12
CA GLN A 245 17.06 -5.22 15.62
C GLN A 245 15.93 -6.07 16.22
N ARG A 246 15.55 -7.18 15.55
CA ARG A 246 14.57 -8.15 16.05
C ARG A 246 14.99 -8.71 17.41
N ARG A 247 16.23 -9.21 17.52
CA ARG A 247 16.76 -9.77 18.78
C ARG A 247 16.78 -8.74 19.91
N ARG A 248 17.09 -7.49 19.60
CA ARG A 248 17.14 -6.40 20.58
C ARG A 248 15.74 -6.02 21.08
N LEU A 249 14.78 -5.82 20.18
CA LEU A 249 13.38 -5.53 20.53
C LEU A 249 12.77 -6.66 21.38
N ALA A 250 13.03 -7.92 21.02
CA ALA A 250 12.58 -9.06 21.80
C ALA A 250 13.20 -9.08 23.23
N PHE A 251 14.48 -8.74 23.35
CA PHE A 251 15.16 -8.65 24.65
C PHE A 251 14.65 -7.50 25.51
N ASP A 252 14.45 -6.31 24.93
CA ASP A 252 13.94 -5.14 25.65
C ASP A 252 12.50 -5.39 26.14
N ARG A 253 11.64 -6.01 25.32
CA ARG A 253 10.29 -6.45 25.75
C ARG A 253 10.34 -7.49 26.87
N ALA A 254 11.20 -8.51 26.76
CA ALA A 254 11.37 -9.50 27.83
C ALA A 254 11.89 -8.88 29.15
N LYS A 255 12.74 -7.85 29.06
CA LYS A 255 13.22 -7.07 30.21
C LYS A 255 12.10 -6.25 30.84
N HIS A 256 11.27 -5.57 30.04
CA HIS A 256 10.08 -4.85 30.50
C HIS A 256 9.08 -5.78 31.22
N ARG A 257 8.73 -6.93 30.61
CA ARG A 257 7.85 -7.94 31.24
C ARG A 257 8.38 -8.42 32.60
N ARG A 258 9.70 -8.66 32.71
CA ARG A 258 10.33 -9.04 33.99
C ARG A 258 10.28 -7.92 35.03
N ALA A 259 10.49 -6.67 34.62
CA ALA A 259 10.41 -5.51 35.52
C ALA A 259 8.98 -5.30 36.03
N GLU A 260 7.98 -5.46 35.18
CA GLU A 260 6.56 -5.36 35.55
C GLU A 260 6.13 -6.48 36.50
N MET A 261 6.50 -7.73 36.23
CA MET A 261 6.24 -8.84 37.15
C MET A 261 6.88 -8.62 38.53
N LEU A 262 8.12 -8.10 38.57
CA LEU A 262 8.79 -7.75 39.83
C LEU A 262 8.10 -6.57 40.54
N ALA A 263 7.65 -5.56 39.80
CA ALA A 263 6.91 -4.43 40.34
C ALA A 263 5.53 -4.84 40.88
N GLN A 264 4.81 -5.72 40.18
CA GLN A 264 3.56 -6.33 40.65
C GLN A 264 3.78 -7.15 41.91
N ARG A 265 4.81 -8.01 41.95
CA ARG A 265 5.18 -8.76 43.16
C ARG A 265 5.57 -7.85 44.32
N ALA A 266 6.29 -6.75 44.07
CA ALA A 266 6.64 -5.77 45.10
C ALA A 266 5.41 -4.99 45.61
N ARG A 267 4.47 -4.61 44.72
CA ARG A 267 3.18 -4.00 45.09
C ARG A 267 2.31 -4.95 45.89
N ALA A 268 2.21 -6.21 45.47
CA ALA A 268 1.49 -7.25 46.21
C ALA A 268 2.12 -7.49 47.60
N ARG A 269 3.45 -7.56 47.69
CA ARG A 269 4.17 -7.68 48.96
C ARG A 269 3.93 -6.46 49.84
N ARG A 270 3.99 -5.23 49.31
CA ARG A 270 3.67 -3.99 50.03
C ARG A 270 2.24 -3.98 50.55
N ARG A 271 1.25 -4.36 49.73
CA ARG A 271 -0.15 -4.52 50.15
C ARG A 271 -0.27 -5.54 51.27
N ARG A 272 0.41 -6.68 51.17
CA ARG A 272 0.40 -7.74 52.19
C ARG A 272 1.04 -7.29 53.51
N THR A 273 2.18 -6.60 53.48
CA THR A 273 2.79 -6.01 54.68
C THR A 273 2.00 -4.82 55.24
N GLY A 274 1.36 -4.01 54.40
CA GLY A 274 0.48 -2.93 54.83
C GLY A 274 -0.78 -3.47 55.51
N ALA A 275 -1.38 -4.52 54.95
CA ALA A 275 -2.49 -5.24 55.58
C ALA A 275 -2.05 -5.89 56.90
N LEU A 276 -0.86 -6.49 56.98
CA LEU A 276 -0.34 -7.06 58.24
C LEU A 276 -0.10 -5.99 59.32
N ARG A 277 0.32 -4.78 58.92
CA ARG A 277 0.55 -3.65 59.82
C ARG A 277 -0.76 -2.99 60.27
N ALA A 278 -1.80 -3.03 59.43
CA ALA A 278 -3.16 -2.64 59.78
C ALA A 278 -3.86 -3.70 60.66
N ARG A 279 -3.45 -4.97 60.59
CA ARG A 279 -3.94 -6.09 61.41
C ARG A 279 -3.22 -6.24 62.76
N GLY A 280 -2.48 -5.20 63.18
CA GLY A 280 -1.91 -5.09 64.53
C GLY A 280 -2.96 -4.82 65.61
N GLU A 281 -4.21 -4.60 65.22
CA GLU A 281 -5.39 -4.66 66.08
C GLU A 281 -6.41 -5.60 65.39
N GLU A 282 -6.78 -6.66 66.12
CA GLU A 282 -7.90 -7.58 65.90
C GLU A 282 -7.84 -8.72 64.84
N GLU A 283 -8.41 -9.84 65.30
CA GLU A 283 -8.40 -11.22 64.80
C GLU A 283 -9.34 -11.47 63.58
N PRO A 284 -9.43 -12.71 63.04
CA PRO A 284 -9.47 -12.92 61.60
C PRO A 284 -10.87 -12.88 60.99
N ALA A 285 -11.01 -12.21 59.84
CA ALA A 285 -12.19 -12.33 59.00
C ALA A 285 -11.84 -12.30 57.51
N HIS A 286 -12.47 -13.23 56.79
CA HIS A 286 -12.79 -13.31 55.36
C HIS A 286 -11.69 -13.23 54.30
N SER A 287 -11.40 -14.41 53.75
CA SER A 287 -10.90 -14.60 52.39
C SER A 287 -12.01 -14.30 51.38
N SER A 288 -12.09 -13.07 50.89
CA SER A 288 -12.81 -12.79 49.66
C SER A 288 -12.09 -11.71 48.86
N SER A 289 -12.00 -11.96 47.55
CA SER A 289 -11.53 -11.09 46.47
C SER A 289 -10.02 -10.81 46.38
N LEU A 290 -9.38 -11.42 45.37
CA LEU A 290 -8.64 -10.67 44.34
C LEU A 290 -8.26 -11.59 43.15
N GLU A 291 -9.24 -12.12 42.43
CA GLU A 291 -9.06 -12.60 41.05
C GLU A 291 -9.58 -11.53 40.10
N GLY A 292 -8.85 -10.43 40.06
CA GLY A 292 -8.92 -9.43 39.00
C GLY A 292 -7.53 -9.34 38.39
N ALA A 293 -7.04 -10.44 37.84
CA ALA A 293 -5.97 -10.37 36.87
C ALA A 293 -6.57 -9.68 35.65
N VAL A 294 -6.26 -8.39 35.51
CA VAL A 294 -6.50 -7.65 34.29
C VAL A 294 -5.72 -8.40 33.20
N ASP A 295 -6.42 -9.24 32.44
CA ASP A 295 -5.98 -9.66 31.11
C ASP A 295 -5.95 -8.38 30.28
N ILE A 296 -4.81 -7.69 30.35
CA ILE A 296 -4.41 -6.78 29.29
C ILE A 296 -4.16 -7.72 28.12
N ASP A 297 -5.19 -7.89 27.29
CA ASP A 297 -5.06 -8.39 25.93
C ASP A 297 -4.23 -7.36 25.15
N GLU A 298 -2.94 -7.33 25.45
CA GLU A 298 -1.94 -6.63 24.69
C GLU A 298 -1.85 -7.40 23.38
N SER A 299 -2.59 -6.92 22.38
CA SER A 299 -2.52 -7.40 21.00
C SER A 299 -1.07 -7.73 20.66
N GLU A 300 -0.75 -9.03 20.57
CA GLU A 300 0.59 -9.48 20.25
C GLU A 300 0.89 -9.06 18.82
N ILE A 301 1.49 -7.88 18.66
CA ILE A 301 2.06 -7.45 17.39
C ILE A 301 3.15 -8.48 17.06
N ASP A 302 2.84 -9.36 16.12
CA ASP A 302 3.70 -10.41 15.64
C ASP A 302 4.97 -9.81 15.01
N LEU A 303 6.04 -9.75 15.80
CA LEU A 303 7.36 -9.27 15.37
C LEU A 303 7.91 -10.09 14.19
N ASP A 304 7.40 -11.31 14.00
CA ASP A 304 7.82 -12.18 12.91
C ASP A 304 7.15 -11.77 11.60
N ALA A 305 5.90 -11.31 11.65
CA ALA A 305 5.21 -10.71 10.50
C ALA A 305 5.90 -9.42 10.01
N ILE A 306 6.24 -8.49 10.91
CA ILE A 306 6.85 -7.20 10.55
C ILE A 306 8.25 -7.40 9.94
N SER A 307 9.08 -8.27 10.53
CA SER A 307 10.43 -8.52 10.03
C SER A 307 10.47 -9.31 8.72
N ALA A 308 9.50 -10.21 8.50
CA ALA A 308 9.34 -10.90 7.22
C ALA A 308 8.84 -9.96 6.11
N GLN A 309 8.00 -8.98 6.45
CA GLN A 309 7.51 -7.97 5.50
C GLN A 309 8.62 -6.98 5.11
N SER A 310 9.43 -6.51 6.06
CA SER A 310 10.56 -5.61 5.76
C SER A 310 11.66 -6.28 4.94
N LEU A 311 11.95 -7.58 5.16
CA LEU A 311 12.92 -8.30 4.34
C LEU A 311 12.42 -8.54 2.91
N ARG A 312 11.11 -8.76 2.73
CA ARG A 312 10.48 -8.82 1.39
C ARG A 312 10.69 -7.52 0.62
N LEU A 313 10.52 -6.37 1.26
CA LEU A 313 10.79 -5.07 0.64
C LEU A 313 12.22 -4.91 0.18
N VAL A 314 13.17 -5.17 1.08
CA VAL A 314 14.58 -5.02 0.77
C VAL A 314 14.93 -5.87 -0.44
N ARG A 315 14.39 -7.10 -0.52
CA ARG A 315 14.53 -7.94 -1.71
C ARG A 315 13.93 -7.29 -2.96
N SER A 316 12.70 -6.76 -2.89
CA SER A 316 12.04 -6.10 -4.02
C SER A 316 12.77 -4.84 -4.50
N ILE A 317 13.26 -3.98 -3.59
CA ILE A 317 14.08 -2.81 -3.91
C ILE A 317 15.36 -3.24 -4.61
N LEU A 318 16.10 -4.18 -4.03
CA LEU A 318 17.38 -4.63 -4.59
C LEU A 318 17.20 -5.31 -5.94
N MET A 319 16.10 -6.04 -6.15
CA MET A 319 15.76 -6.60 -7.46
C MET A 319 15.45 -5.52 -8.49
N LEU A 320 14.77 -4.44 -8.10
CA LEU A 320 14.47 -3.31 -8.99
C LEU A 320 15.75 -2.52 -9.34
N ILE A 321 16.63 -2.30 -8.36
CA ILE A 321 17.96 -1.71 -8.59
C ILE A 321 18.80 -2.61 -9.50
N ALA A 322 18.79 -3.93 -9.28
CA ALA A 322 19.50 -4.87 -10.16
C ALA A 322 18.97 -4.80 -11.60
N LEU A 323 17.64 -4.80 -11.77
CA LEU A 323 16.99 -4.70 -13.07
C LEU A 323 17.37 -3.41 -13.80
N LEU A 324 17.27 -2.26 -13.12
CA LEU A 324 17.64 -0.96 -13.68
C LEU A 324 19.13 -0.92 -14.06
N SER A 325 19.99 -1.43 -13.19
CA SER A 325 21.44 -1.46 -13.43
C SER A 325 21.79 -2.30 -14.65
N VAL A 326 21.14 -3.45 -14.83
CA VAL A 326 21.31 -4.30 -16.02
C VAL A 326 20.80 -3.59 -17.28
N ILE A 327 19.64 -2.93 -17.23
CA ILE A 327 19.11 -2.19 -18.38
C ILE A 327 20.09 -1.10 -18.83
N VAL A 328 20.57 -0.27 -17.89
CA VAL A 328 21.53 0.82 -18.19
C VAL A 328 22.87 0.27 -18.68
N LEU A 329 23.36 -0.81 -18.09
CA LEU A 329 24.64 -1.39 -18.47
C LEU A 329 24.64 -1.97 -19.88
N TRP A 330 23.52 -2.56 -20.29
CA TRP A 330 23.36 -3.20 -21.60
C TRP A 330 22.82 -2.27 -22.68
N SER A 331 22.21 -1.13 -22.33
CA SER A 331 21.69 -0.16 -23.33
C SER A 331 22.78 0.41 -24.24
N GLU A 332 24.02 0.53 -23.76
CA GLU A 332 25.16 1.01 -24.56
C GLU A 332 25.55 0.06 -25.70
N ILE A 333 25.21 -1.24 -25.62
CA ILE A 333 25.54 -2.25 -26.63
C ILE A 333 24.38 -2.49 -27.60
N HIS A 334 23.25 -1.79 -27.45
CA HIS A 334 22.09 -1.97 -28.34
C HIS A 334 22.46 -1.83 -29.83
N SER A 335 23.33 -0.87 -30.18
CA SER A 335 23.81 -0.69 -31.55
C SER A 335 24.64 -1.87 -32.08
N ALA A 336 25.40 -2.56 -31.20
CA ALA A 336 26.19 -3.73 -31.59
C ALA A 336 25.31 -4.94 -31.94
N PHE A 337 24.06 -4.93 -31.48
CA PHE A 337 23.05 -5.94 -31.80
C PHE A 337 22.22 -5.59 -33.05
N GLY A 338 22.54 -4.50 -33.77
CA GLY A 338 21.82 -4.13 -34.99
C GLY A 338 21.80 -5.22 -36.07
N PHE A 339 22.76 -6.17 -36.07
CA PHE A 339 22.72 -7.32 -36.98
C PHE A 339 21.47 -8.20 -36.79
N LEU A 340 20.87 -8.21 -35.60
CA LEU A 340 19.63 -8.94 -35.32
C LEU A 340 18.43 -8.33 -36.04
N GLU A 341 18.51 -7.06 -36.43
CA GLU A 341 17.49 -6.38 -37.24
C GLU A 341 17.54 -6.85 -38.71
N ASN A 342 18.68 -7.36 -39.17
CA ASN A 342 18.80 -7.91 -40.53
C ASN A 342 18.21 -9.32 -40.68
N ILE A 343 17.90 -10.00 -39.57
CA ILE A 343 17.32 -11.34 -39.57
C ILE A 343 15.80 -11.20 -39.44
N SER A 344 15.09 -11.16 -40.56
CA SER A 344 13.62 -11.20 -40.57
C SER A 344 13.13 -12.61 -40.22
N LEU A 345 12.12 -12.68 -39.36
CA LEU A 345 11.49 -13.94 -38.95
C LEU A 345 10.14 -14.14 -39.64
N TRP A 346 9.29 -13.11 -39.66
CA TRP A 346 8.02 -13.08 -40.39
C TRP A 346 7.63 -11.64 -40.72
N ASP A 347 6.79 -11.47 -41.74
CA ASP A 347 6.29 -10.16 -42.17
C ASP A 347 4.93 -9.87 -41.54
N VAL A 348 4.72 -8.61 -41.16
CA VAL A 348 3.43 -8.11 -40.68
C VAL A 348 2.99 -6.98 -41.60
N THR A 349 1.72 -7.03 -42.01
CA THR A 349 1.07 -5.98 -42.80
C THR A 349 0.75 -4.79 -41.90
N SER A 350 1.64 -3.82 -41.77
CA SER A 350 1.32 -2.58 -41.04
C SER A 350 0.53 -1.64 -41.95
N THR A 351 -0.64 -1.18 -41.49
CA THR A 351 -1.37 -0.13 -42.21
C THR A 351 -0.99 1.23 -41.65
N VAL A 352 -0.04 1.92 -42.29
CA VAL A 352 0.34 3.29 -41.95
C VAL A 352 -0.32 4.23 -42.97
N GLN A 353 -1.22 5.11 -42.50
CA GLN A 353 -1.95 6.07 -43.35
C GLN A 353 -2.75 5.44 -44.50
N GLY A 354 -3.28 4.21 -44.33
CA GLY A 354 -4.10 3.53 -45.35
C GLY A 354 -3.29 2.86 -46.47
N VAL A 355 -1.96 2.90 -46.42
CA VAL A 355 -1.09 2.11 -47.28
C VAL A 355 -0.63 0.89 -46.47
N GLU A 356 -0.85 -0.30 -47.01
CA GLU A 356 -0.34 -1.54 -46.43
C GLU A 356 1.15 -1.66 -46.76
N SER A 357 2.00 -1.49 -45.75
CA SER A 357 3.43 -1.76 -45.84
C SER A 357 3.76 -3.05 -45.11
N LEU A 358 4.44 -3.97 -45.80
CA LEU A 358 5.01 -5.16 -45.17
C LEU A 358 6.23 -4.72 -44.36
N GLU A 359 6.12 -4.79 -43.03
CA GLU A 359 7.22 -4.55 -42.13
C GLU A 359 7.70 -5.91 -41.56
N PRO A 360 8.96 -6.30 -41.79
CA PRO A 360 9.49 -7.55 -41.27
C PRO A 360 9.73 -7.45 -39.77
N ILE A 361 9.16 -8.38 -39.00
CA ILE A 361 9.51 -8.54 -37.59
C ILE A 361 10.84 -9.27 -37.49
N THR A 362 11.80 -8.58 -36.88
CA THR A 362 13.19 -9.02 -36.80
C THR A 362 13.44 -9.86 -35.56
N LEU A 363 14.50 -10.67 -35.58
CA LEU A 363 14.95 -11.41 -34.40
C LEU A 363 15.26 -10.47 -33.22
N GLY A 364 15.74 -9.26 -33.52
CA GLY A 364 15.96 -8.20 -32.53
C GLY A 364 14.67 -7.81 -31.81
N ALA A 365 13.60 -7.56 -32.56
CA ALA A 365 12.29 -7.20 -32.00
C ALA A 365 11.73 -8.29 -31.07
N VAL A 366 11.89 -9.57 -31.44
CA VAL A 366 11.48 -10.70 -30.59
C VAL A 366 12.26 -10.79 -29.29
N LEU A 367 13.59 -10.62 -29.33
CA LEU A 367 14.41 -10.62 -28.12
C LEU A 367 14.06 -9.44 -27.20
N ILE A 368 13.81 -8.25 -27.77
CA ILE A 368 13.35 -7.09 -27.03
C ILE A 368 11.98 -7.35 -26.40
N ALA A 369 11.05 -7.98 -27.13
CA ALA A 369 9.75 -8.36 -26.58
C ALA A 369 9.88 -9.32 -25.38
N ILE A 370 10.74 -10.35 -25.48
CA ILE A 370 11.04 -11.25 -24.36
C ILE A 370 11.59 -10.47 -23.16
N LEU A 371 12.51 -9.54 -23.40
CA LEU A 371 13.06 -8.68 -22.35
C LEU A 371 11.97 -7.82 -21.69
N VAL A 372 11.07 -7.21 -22.47
CA VAL A 372 9.92 -6.44 -21.98
C VAL A 372 9.01 -7.33 -21.10
N PHE A 373 8.72 -8.57 -21.51
CA PHE A 373 7.94 -9.50 -20.70
C PHE A 373 8.64 -9.88 -19.39
N ILE A 374 9.96 -10.07 -19.40
CA ILE A 374 10.76 -10.33 -18.20
C ILE A 374 10.69 -9.12 -17.25
N ILE A 375 10.93 -7.91 -17.78
CA ILE A 375 10.85 -6.65 -17.02
C ILE A 375 9.46 -6.48 -16.42
N THR A 376 8.42 -6.65 -17.22
CA THR A 376 7.02 -6.56 -16.79
C THR A 376 6.72 -7.55 -15.67
N THR A 377 7.13 -8.81 -15.83
CA THR A 377 6.93 -9.84 -14.80
C THR A 377 7.65 -9.49 -13.50
N GLN A 378 8.87 -8.93 -13.58
CA GLN A 378 9.58 -8.46 -12.39
C GLN A 378 8.89 -7.27 -11.75
N LEU A 379 8.37 -6.32 -12.53
CA LEU A 379 7.68 -5.15 -12.02
C LEU A 379 6.36 -5.54 -11.33
N VAL A 380 5.55 -6.41 -11.93
CA VAL A 380 4.30 -6.95 -11.36
C VAL A 380 4.57 -7.71 -10.04
N ARG A 381 5.70 -8.42 -9.94
CA ARG A 381 6.07 -9.16 -8.73
C ARG A 381 6.58 -8.27 -7.61
N ASN A 382 7.33 -7.22 -7.91
CA ASN A 382 8.08 -6.43 -6.92
C ASN A 382 7.42 -5.09 -6.56
N LEU A 383 6.76 -4.41 -7.51
CA LEU A 383 6.21 -3.08 -7.31
C LEU A 383 5.03 -3.02 -6.31
N PRO A 384 4.11 -3.99 -6.24
CA PRO A 384 3.01 -3.95 -5.28
C PRO A 384 3.47 -3.97 -3.82
N ALA A 385 4.51 -4.75 -3.50
CA ALA A 385 5.11 -4.77 -2.18
C ALA A 385 5.72 -3.41 -1.82
N LEU A 386 6.36 -2.75 -2.80
CA LEU A 386 6.89 -1.40 -2.63
C LEU A 386 5.79 -0.38 -2.42
N LEU A 387 4.72 -0.44 -3.19
CA LEU A 387 3.59 0.47 -3.07
C LEU A 387 2.93 0.36 -1.68
N GLU A 388 2.72 -0.86 -1.21
CA GLU A 388 2.10 -1.14 0.08
C GLU A 388 2.83 -0.46 1.24
N LEU A 389 4.16 -0.50 1.24
CA LEU A 389 4.96 -0.05 2.37
C LEU A 389 5.59 1.33 2.15
N ALA A 390 5.84 1.76 0.91
CA ALA A 390 6.31 3.12 0.68
C ALA A 390 5.18 4.12 0.84
N LEU A 391 3.98 3.79 0.35
CA LEU A 391 2.86 4.73 0.25
C LEU A 391 1.64 4.30 1.07
N LEU A 392 1.12 3.08 0.86
CA LEU A 392 -0.21 2.71 1.38
C LEU A 392 -0.26 2.59 2.91
N GLN A 393 0.82 2.16 3.57
CA GLN A 393 0.88 2.11 5.04
C GLN A 393 0.95 3.49 5.70
N HIS A 394 1.32 4.53 4.95
CA HIS A 394 1.36 5.92 5.44
C HIS A 394 0.05 6.66 5.18
N LEU A 395 -0.92 5.98 4.56
CA LEU A 395 -2.26 6.51 4.30
C LEU A 395 -3.25 5.83 5.26
N ASP A 396 -4.15 6.61 5.85
CA ASP A 396 -5.25 6.09 6.66
C ASP A 396 -6.31 5.45 5.74
N LEU A 397 -6.03 4.21 5.31
CA LEU A 397 -6.89 3.45 4.41
C LEU A 397 -7.88 2.59 5.20
N THR A 398 -9.12 2.55 4.74
CA THR A 398 -10.11 1.58 5.24
C THR A 398 -9.66 0.14 4.97
N PRO A 399 -10.02 -0.83 5.84
CA PRO A 399 -9.68 -2.23 5.64
C PRO A 399 -10.08 -2.72 4.24
N GLY A 400 -9.13 -3.32 3.51
CA GLY A 400 -9.34 -3.83 2.15
C GLY A 400 -8.97 -2.87 1.01
N THR A 401 -8.93 -1.55 1.24
CA THR A 401 -8.59 -0.57 0.18
C THR A 401 -7.15 -0.74 -0.31
N GLY A 402 -6.19 -0.98 0.59
CA GLY A 402 -4.80 -1.23 0.22
C GLY A 402 -4.63 -2.48 -0.65
N TYR A 403 -5.39 -3.54 -0.38
CA TYR A 403 -5.42 -4.74 -1.20
C TYR A 403 -6.02 -4.49 -2.59
N ALA A 404 -7.11 -3.70 -2.66
CA ALA A 404 -7.71 -3.31 -3.94
C ALA A 404 -6.72 -2.51 -4.80
N ILE A 405 -6.05 -1.50 -4.23
CA ILE A 405 -5.07 -0.68 -4.94
C ILE A 405 -3.93 -1.55 -5.49
N THR A 406 -3.32 -2.39 -4.65
CA THR A 406 -2.21 -3.27 -5.08
C THR A 406 -2.64 -4.25 -6.17
N THR A 407 -3.88 -4.76 -6.11
CA THR A 407 -4.42 -5.67 -7.13
C THR A 407 -4.68 -4.93 -8.45
N ILE A 408 -5.27 -3.74 -8.41
CA ILE A 408 -5.49 -2.90 -9.59
C ILE A 408 -4.14 -2.53 -10.24
N THR A 409 -3.14 -2.14 -9.46
CA THR A 409 -1.79 -1.84 -9.98
C THR A 409 -1.18 -3.06 -10.68
N LYS A 410 -1.35 -4.29 -10.15
CA LYS A 410 -0.87 -5.51 -10.83
C LYS A 410 -1.52 -5.71 -12.18
N TYR A 411 -2.85 -5.59 -12.26
CA TYR A 411 -3.56 -5.75 -13.53
C TYR A 411 -3.20 -4.66 -14.54
N LEU A 412 -3.05 -3.41 -14.08
CA LEU A 412 -2.64 -2.32 -14.94
C LEU A 412 -1.22 -2.52 -15.51
N LEU A 413 -0.26 -2.92 -14.67
CA LEU A 413 1.10 -3.24 -15.12
C LEU A 413 1.13 -4.43 -16.09
N MET A 414 0.34 -5.47 -15.82
CA MET A 414 0.23 -6.64 -16.69
C MET A 414 -0.39 -6.27 -18.05
N LEU A 415 -1.43 -5.43 -18.05
CA LEU A 415 -2.06 -4.92 -19.27
C LEU A 415 -1.08 -4.09 -20.09
N ILE A 416 -0.44 -3.09 -19.48
CA ILE A 416 0.52 -2.20 -20.17
C ILE A 416 1.71 -3.00 -20.71
N GLY A 417 2.34 -3.83 -19.88
CA GLY A 417 3.48 -4.63 -20.32
C GLY A 417 3.11 -5.68 -21.37
N GLY A 418 1.90 -6.25 -21.30
CA GLY A 418 1.36 -7.12 -22.34
C GLY A 418 1.17 -6.38 -23.67
N LEU A 419 0.55 -5.20 -23.65
CA LEU A 419 0.34 -4.37 -24.84
C LEU A 419 1.67 -3.97 -25.49
N VAL A 420 2.65 -3.51 -24.71
CA VAL A 420 3.99 -3.17 -25.21
C VAL A 420 4.68 -4.40 -25.78
N GLY A 421 4.66 -5.53 -25.07
CA GLY A 421 5.30 -6.77 -25.52
C GLY A 421 4.69 -7.32 -26.81
N PHE A 422 3.37 -7.31 -26.95
CA PHE A 422 2.69 -7.75 -28.16
C PHE A 422 2.91 -6.83 -29.36
N SER A 423 2.97 -5.51 -29.13
CA SER A 423 3.30 -4.54 -30.17
C SER A 423 4.67 -4.81 -30.80
N MET A 424 5.66 -5.24 -30.01
CA MET A 424 7.02 -5.55 -30.49
C MET A 424 7.09 -6.82 -31.34
N ILE A 425 6.13 -7.74 -31.20
CA ILE A 425 6.02 -8.98 -31.98
C ILE A 425 5.17 -8.74 -33.25
N GLY A 426 4.80 -7.49 -33.53
CA GLY A 426 4.02 -7.13 -34.71
C GLY A 426 2.52 -7.38 -34.56
N ILE A 427 2.00 -7.50 -33.33
CA ILE A 427 0.57 -7.32 -33.14
C ILE A 427 0.29 -5.82 -33.22
N GLU A 428 -0.20 -5.37 -34.37
CA GLU A 428 -0.52 -3.97 -34.57
C GLU A 428 -1.50 -3.46 -33.52
N TRP A 429 -1.25 -2.24 -33.05
CA TRP A 429 -2.16 -1.53 -32.16
C TRP A 429 -3.57 -1.44 -32.75
N SER A 430 -3.71 -1.24 -34.07
CA SER A 430 -4.99 -1.23 -34.79
C SER A 430 -5.84 -2.49 -34.54
N LYS A 431 -5.20 -3.66 -34.50
CA LYS A 431 -5.85 -4.96 -34.26
C LYS A 431 -6.20 -5.18 -32.79
N LEU A 432 -5.56 -4.48 -31.85
CA LEU A 432 -5.89 -4.54 -30.42
C LEU A 432 -6.89 -3.44 -30.00
N GLN A 433 -7.00 -2.35 -30.77
CA GLN A 433 -7.89 -1.23 -30.47
C GLN A 433 -9.34 -1.67 -30.30
N TRP A 434 -9.87 -2.54 -31.16
CA TRP A 434 -11.26 -2.99 -31.03
C TRP A 434 -11.48 -3.79 -29.74
N LEU A 435 -10.51 -4.61 -29.32
CA LEU A 435 -10.58 -5.39 -28.08
C LEU A 435 -10.50 -4.47 -26.87
N VAL A 436 -9.55 -3.53 -26.86
CA VAL A 436 -9.40 -2.53 -25.80
C VAL A 436 -10.63 -1.61 -25.74
N ALA A 437 -11.18 -1.22 -26.88
CA ALA A 437 -12.39 -0.42 -26.97
C ALA A 437 -13.61 -1.18 -26.44
N ALA A 438 -13.81 -2.45 -26.85
CA ALA A 438 -14.91 -3.28 -26.36
C ALA A 438 -14.81 -3.54 -24.85
N LEU A 439 -13.61 -3.87 -24.35
CA LEU A 439 -13.35 -4.00 -22.90
C LEU A 439 -13.56 -2.68 -22.17
N GLY A 440 -13.11 -1.57 -22.73
CA GLY A 440 -13.28 -0.23 -22.16
C GLY A 440 -14.74 0.20 -22.09
N VAL A 441 -15.52 -0.07 -23.14
CA VAL A 441 -16.97 0.17 -23.18
C VAL A 441 -17.69 -0.72 -22.16
N GLY A 442 -17.36 -2.03 -22.12
CA GLY A 442 -17.93 -2.95 -21.13
C GLY A 442 -17.61 -2.56 -19.68
N LEU A 443 -16.37 -2.16 -19.42
CA LEU A 443 -15.95 -1.63 -18.12
C LEU A 443 -16.68 -0.31 -17.79
N GLY A 444 -16.83 0.57 -18.79
CA GLY A 444 -17.54 1.84 -18.66
C GLY A 444 -19.01 1.64 -18.27
N PHE A 445 -19.72 0.73 -18.93
CA PHE A 445 -21.07 0.35 -18.55
C PHE A 445 -21.13 -0.27 -17.14
N GLY A 446 -20.16 -1.13 -16.78
CA GLY A 446 -20.09 -1.73 -15.45
C GLY A 446 -19.81 -0.72 -14.32
N LEU A 447 -19.02 0.32 -14.61
CA LEU A 447 -18.65 1.38 -13.65
C LEU A 447 -19.62 2.57 -13.67
N GLN A 448 -20.58 2.60 -14.60
CA GLN A 448 -21.46 3.75 -14.84
C GLN A 448 -22.18 4.21 -13.57
N GLU A 449 -22.78 3.28 -12.80
CA GLU A 449 -23.49 3.60 -11.56
C GLU A 449 -22.57 4.11 -10.46
N ILE A 450 -21.34 3.57 -10.37
CA ILE A 450 -20.36 4.04 -9.38
C ILE A 450 -19.95 5.48 -9.69
N PHE A 451 -19.68 5.74 -10.97
CA PHE A 451 -19.29 7.07 -11.43
C PHE A 451 -20.43 8.09 -11.28
N ALA A 452 -21.67 7.71 -11.62
CA ALA A 452 -22.84 8.56 -11.42
C ALA A 452 -23.01 8.95 -9.95
N ASN A 453 -22.94 7.99 -9.02
CA ASN A 453 -23.03 8.29 -7.58
C ASN A 453 -21.89 9.18 -7.08
N PHE A 454 -20.68 8.98 -7.59
CA PHE A 454 -19.52 9.82 -7.25
C PHE A 454 -19.71 11.27 -7.71
N ILE A 455 -20.07 11.47 -8.97
CA ILE A 455 -20.34 12.81 -9.53
C ILE A 455 -21.52 13.47 -8.81
N SER A 456 -22.60 12.74 -8.54
CA SER A 456 -23.73 13.25 -7.74
C SER A 456 -23.29 13.65 -6.34
N GLY A 457 -22.38 12.91 -5.72
CA GLY A 457 -21.78 13.29 -4.43
C GLY A 457 -21.02 14.61 -4.48
N LEU A 458 -20.21 14.83 -5.53
CA LEU A 458 -19.51 16.09 -5.75
C LEU A 458 -20.49 17.25 -5.98
N ILE A 459 -21.52 17.04 -6.80
CA ILE A 459 -22.57 18.05 -7.06
C ILE A 459 -23.26 18.44 -5.74
N ILE A 460 -23.65 17.47 -4.91
CA ILE A 460 -24.26 17.74 -3.59
C ILE A 460 -23.33 18.60 -2.71
N LEU A 461 -22.02 18.33 -2.70
CA LEU A 461 -21.07 19.08 -1.89
C LEU A 461 -20.87 20.52 -2.39
N PHE A 462 -20.90 20.74 -3.71
CA PHE A 462 -20.71 22.05 -4.32
C PHE A 462 -21.98 22.91 -4.31
N GLU A 463 -23.10 22.38 -4.79
CA GLU A 463 -24.36 23.11 -4.90
C GLU A 463 -25.14 23.14 -3.57
N LYS A 464 -24.84 22.21 -2.65
CA LYS A 464 -25.47 22.08 -1.33
C LYS A 464 -27.01 22.11 -1.35
N PRO A 465 -27.68 21.28 -2.20
CA PRO A 465 -29.13 21.14 -2.19
C PRO A 465 -29.65 20.48 -0.89
N ILE A 466 -28.77 19.76 -0.20
CA ILE A 466 -28.95 19.19 1.14
C ILE A 466 -27.68 19.41 1.95
N ARG A 467 -27.81 19.61 3.26
CA ARG A 467 -26.72 19.81 4.20
C ARG A 467 -26.82 18.79 5.34
N ILE A 468 -25.70 18.53 6.01
CA ILE A 468 -25.71 17.73 7.23
C ILE A 468 -26.53 18.48 8.28
N GLY A 469 -27.51 17.81 8.86
CA GLY A 469 -28.52 18.37 9.77
C GLY A 469 -29.86 18.67 9.11
N ASP A 470 -29.95 18.76 7.78
CA ASP A 470 -31.22 19.04 7.11
C ASP A 470 -32.22 17.90 7.30
N THR A 471 -33.49 18.24 7.47
CA THR A 471 -34.57 17.25 7.44
C THR A 471 -35.08 17.10 6.02
N VAL A 472 -34.95 15.90 5.47
CA VAL A 472 -35.32 15.59 4.09
C VAL A 472 -36.31 14.45 4.04
N THR A 473 -37.22 14.51 3.07
CA THR A 473 -38.07 13.38 2.68
C THR A 473 -37.73 12.99 1.25
N ILE A 474 -37.28 11.75 1.05
CA ILE A 474 -37.08 11.18 -0.28
C ILE A 474 -37.93 9.92 -0.41
N ARG A 475 -38.79 9.89 -1.43
CA ARG A 475 -39.89 8.92 -1.53
C ARG A 475 -40.75 8.98 -0.25
N ASP A 476 -40.88 7.89 0.48
CA ASP A 476 -41.62 7.81 1.76
C ASP A 476 -40.71 7.82 3.00
N LEU A 477 -39.41 8.08 2.82
CA LEU A 477 -38.42 8.05 3.88
C LEU A 477 -38.11 9.47 4.34
N THR A 478 -38.46 9.78 5.59
CA THR A 478 -38.17 11.08 6.23
C THR A 478 -37.11 10.91 7.30
N GLY A 479 -36.17 11.85 7.38
CA GLY A 479 -35.23 11.90 8.48
C GLY A 479 -34.22 13.03 8.32
N SER A 480 -33.27 13.10 9.23
CA SER A 480 -32.22 14.12 9.23
C SER A 480 -30.94 13.59 8.59
N VAL A 481 -30.31 14.36 7.71
CA VAL A 481 -29.05 13.99 7.05
C VAL A 481 -27.92 13.96 8.08
N THR A 482 -27.33 12.79 8.33
CA THR A 482 -26.23 12.65 9.30
C THR A 482 -24.86 12.71 8.66
N LYS A 483 -24.71 12.15 7.44
CA LYS A 483 -23.42 12.07 6.77
C LYS A 483 -23.57 12.04 5.25
N ILE A 484 -22.73 12.79 4.54
CA ILE A 484 -22.64 12.74 3.08
C ILE A 484 -21.29 12.09 2.72
N ASN A 485 -21.31 10.89 2.14
CA ASN A 485 -20.11 10.21 1.62
C ASN A 485 -20.03 10.36 0.10
N THR A 486 -18.92 9.90 -0.49
CA THR A 486 -18.69 9.99 -1.95
C THR A 486 -19.76 9.29 -2.79
N ARG A 487 -20.32 8.17 -2.35
CA ARG A 487 -21.31 7.38 -3.12
C ARG A 487 -22.75 7.43 -2.60
N ALA A 488 -22.93 7.78 -1.33
CA ALA A 488 -24.22 7.72 -0.68
C ALA A 488 -24.28 8.71 0.49
N THR A 489 -25.50 9.16 0.78
CA THR A 489 -25.83 10.02 1.91
C THR A 489 -26.64 9.20 2.93
N THR A 490 -26.28 9.32 4.20
CA THR A 490 -26.94 8.65 5.31
C THR A 490 -27.95 9.61 5.94
N ILE A 491 -29.19 9.14 6.07
CA ILE A 491 -30.28 9.82 6.75
C ILE A 491 -30.60 9.03 8.02
N SER A 492 -30.78 9.69 9.16
CA SER A 492 -31.33 9.07 10.37
C SER A 492 -32.81 9.39 10.50
N ASP A 493 -33.63 8.36 10.59
CA ASP A 493 -35.05 8.48 10.92
C ASP A 493 -35.23 8.70 12.45
N TRP A 494 -36.46 9.04 12.88
CA TRP A 494 -36.85 9.26 14.28
C TRP A 494 -36.71 8.01 15.14
N ASP A 495 -36.81 6.82 14.53
CA ASP A 495 -36.51 5.52 15.14
C ASP A 495 -35.00 5.25 15.29
N ARG A 496 -34.13 6.22 14.96
CA ARG A 496 -32.66 6.09 14.87
C ARG A 496 -32.19 5.02 13.89
N LYS A 497 -32.98 4.76 12.84
CA LYS A 497 -32.57 3.90 11.72
C LYS A 497 -31.70 4.71 10.76
N GLU A 498 -30.55 4.18 10.40
CA GLU A 498 -29.70 4.76 9.35
C GLU A 498 -30.14 4.26 7.98
N ILE A 499 -30.63 5.18 7.16
CA ILE A 499 -31.08 4.95 5.79
C ILE A 499 -29.98 5.43 4.84
N ILE A 500 -29.43 4.50 4.05
CA ILE A 500 -28.36 4.80 3.10
C ILE A 500 -28.97 5.04 1.73
N VAL A 501 -28.94 6.29 1.28
CA VAL A 501 -29.51 6.71 0.00
C VAL A 501 -28.38 6.97 -1.00
N PRO A 502 -28.39 6.32 -2.19
CA PRO A 502 -27.41 6.60 -3.24
C PRO A 502 -27.43 8.08 -3.64
N ASN A 503 -26.26 8.70 -3.80
CA ASN A 503 -26.19 10.14 -4.10
C ASN A 503 -26.92 10.50 -5.42
N LYS A 504 -26.93 9.58 -6.39
CA LYS A 504 -27.66 9.74 -7.64
C LYS A 504 -29.14 10.07 -7.43
N ALA A 505 -29.78 9.48 -6.41
CA ALA A 505 -31.20 9.68 -6.13
C ALA A 505 -31.53 11.14 -5.81
N PHE A 506 -30.67 11.88 -5.10
CA PHE A 506 -30.90 13.31 -4.79
C PHE A 506 -30.76 14.23 -6.01
N ILE A 507 -30.17 13.75 -7.10
CA ILE A 507 -30.01 14.52 -8.34
C ILE A 507 -31.09 14.14 -9.35
N THR A 508 -31.47 12.86 -9.42
CA THR A 508 -32.41 12.38 -10.45
C THR A 508 -33.85 12.26 -9.97
N GLU A 509 -34.08 12.13 -8.67
CA GLU A 509 -35.43 11.95 -8.10
C GLU A 509 -35.89 13.22 -7.37
N GLN A 510 -37.21 13.41 -7.32
CA GLN A 510 -37.80 14.49 -6.52
C GLN A 510 -37.69 14.15 -5.03
N PHE A 511 -37.28 15.14 -4.23
CA PHE A 511 -37.26 15.07 -2.77
C PHE A 511 -37.72 16.40 -2.18
N ILE A 512 -38.05 16.39 -0.89
CA ILE A 512 -38.46 17.57 -0.13
C ILE A 512 -37.38 17.87 0.90
N ASN A 513 -36.85 19.08 0.91
CA ASN A 513 -36.00 19.58 1.99
C ASN A 513 -36.82 20.55 2.86
N TRP A 514 -37.07 20.16 4.11
CA TRP A 514 -37.91 20.91 5.04
C TRP A 514 -37.16 22.08 5.71
N SER A 515 -35.84 22.16 5.57
CA SER A 515 -34.99 23.11 6.28
C SER A 515 -34.01 23.89 5.39
N LEU A 516 -34.22 23.89 4.07
CA LEU A 516 -33.26 24.46 3.10
C LEU A 516 -33.10 25.98 3.25
N SER A 517 -34.22 26.71 3.18
CA SER A 517 -34.25 28.17 3.25
C SER A 517 -34.68 28.66 4.63
N ASP A 518 -35.61 27.95 5.25
CA ASP A 518 -36.16 28.23 6.57
C ASP A 518 -36.55 26.88 7.21
N SER A 519 -36.38 26.76 8.53
CA SER A 519 -36.80 25.59 9.32
C SER A 519 -38.25 25.66 9.76
N VAL A 520 -38.89 26.82 9.61
CA VAL A 520 -40.28 27.05 9.97
C VAL A 520 -41.21 26.22 9.09
N THR A 521 -42.08 25.41 9.72
CA THR A 521 -43.01 24.55 9.00
C THR A 521 -44.46 24.76 9.43
N ARG A 522 -45.39 24.79 8.47
CA ARG A 522 -46.83 24.93 8.75
C ARG A 522 -47.45 23.61 9.17
N VAL A 523 -48.18 23.62 10.28
CA VAL A 523 -49.01 22.53 10.80
C VAL A 523 -50.47 22.93 10.60
N VAL A 524 -51.24 22.01 10.04
CA VAL A 524 -52.68 22.19 9.82
C VAL A 524 -53.42 21.18 10.70
N LEU A 525 -54.34 21.68 11.51
CA LEU A 525 -55.19 20.89 12.41
C LEU A 525 -56.65 21.06 12.03
N THR A 526 -57.36 19.95 11.84
CA THR A 526 -58.79 19.94 11.57
C THR A 526 -59.53 19.65 12.87
N ILE A 527 -60.27 20.62 13.39
CA ILE A 527 -60.99 20.53 14.66
C ILE A 527 -62.49 20.55 14.38
N PRO A 528 -63.23 19.47 14.67
CA PRO A 528 -64.68 19.46 14.55
C PRO A 528 -65.34 20.09 15.79
N ALA A 529 -66.40 20.86 15.58
CA ALA A 529 -67.25 21.44 16.61
C ALA A 529 -68.73 21.14 16.32
N PRO A 530 -69.60 21.05 17.35
CA PRO A 530 -70.99 20.66 17.13
C PRO A 530 -71.80 21.79 16.45
N ALA A 531 -72.93 21.43 15.85
CA ALA A 531 -73.76 22.33 15.04
C ALA A 531 -74.25 23.56 15.81
N ASP A 532 -74.54 23.35 17.08
CA ASP A 532 -75.14 24.28 18.02
C ASP A 532 -74.12 25.16 18.75
N ALA A 533 -72.82 24.88 18.61
CA ALA A 533 -71.78 25.74 19.15
C ALA A 533 -71.68 27.06 18.38
N ASN A 534 -71.47 28.17 19.10
CA ASN A 534 -71.24 29.46 18.47
C ASN A 534 -69.87 29.46 17.77
N SER A 535 -69.87 29.67 16.45
CA SER A 535 -68.64 29.64 15.63
C SER A 535 -67.60 30.68 16.06
N GLU A 536 -68.05 31.85 16.53
CA GLU A 536 -67.16 32.92 17.00
C GLU A 536 -66.47 32.50 18.31
N GLU A 537 -67.22 31.85 19.20
CA GLU A 537 -66.72 31.33 20.47
C GLU A 537 -65.69 30.22 20.26
N VAL A 538 -65.98 29.27 19.35
CA VAL A 538 -65.03 28.22 18.97
C VAL A 538 -63.75 28.83 18.42
N THR A 539 -63.87 29.83 17.54
CA THR A 539 -62.72 30.55 16.98
C THR A 539 -61.85 31.18 18.07
N GLN A 540 -62.46 31.84 19.05
CA GLN A 540 -61.72 32.43 20.18
C GLN A 540 -61.03 31.38 21.06
N ILE A 541 -61.67 30.23 21.29
CA ILE A 541 -61.05 29.14 22.05
C ILE A 541 -59.84 28.58 21.30
N LEU A 542 -59.96 28.36 19.98
CA LEU A 542 -58.86 27.88 19.14
C LEU A 542 -57.70 28.88 19.09
N LEU A 543 -58.01 30.18 19.00
CA LEU A 543 -57.01 31.25 19.00
C LEU A 543 -56.27 31.32 20.35
N THR A 544 -57.02 31.24 21.45
CA THR A 544 -56.46 31.22 22.81
C THR A 544 -55.59 29.99 23.03
N ALA A 545 -56.00 28.81 22.53
CA ALA A 545 -55.20 27.59 22.59
C ALA A 545 -53.90 27.74 21.79
N ALA A 546 -53.95 28.36 20.60
CA ALA A 546 -52.75 28.64 19.80
C ALA A 546 -51.79 29.59 20.51
N GLN A 547 -52.29 30.69 21.11
CA GLN A 547 -51.48 31.68 21.84
C GLN A 547 -50.89 31.15 23.15
N ARG A 548 -51.54 30.18 23.80
CA ARG A 548 -51.02 29.57 25.04
C ARG A 548 -49.99 28.48 24.80
N CYS A 549 -49.89 27.96 23.57
CA CYS A 549 -48.94 26.90 23.23
C CYS A 549 -47.54 27.48 23.04
N SER A 550 -46.59 27.03 23.85
CA SER A 550 -45.22 27.56 23.83
C SER A 550 -44.44 27.28 22.53
N LEU A 551 -44.89 26.31 21.75
CA LEU A 551 -44.24 25.86 20.52
C LEU A 551 -44.76 26.52 19.24
N VAL A 552 -45.87 27.26 19.33
CA VAL A 552 -46.44 28.01 18.20
C VAL A 552 -45.66 29.31 18.03
N LEU A 553 -45.27 29.62 16.79
CA LEU A 553 -44.67 30.91 16.48
C LEU A 553 -45.71 32.02 16.44
N ASP A 554 -45.38 33.18 17.01
CA ASP A 554 -46.23 34.38 16.95
C ASP A 554 -46.23 35.03 15.56
N ASN A 555 -45.15 34.85 14.79
CA ASN A 555 -44.99 35.36 13.43
C ASN A 555 -44.45 34.23 12.52
N PRO A 556 -45.23 33.73 11.54
CA PRO A 556 -46.57 34.19 11.16
C PRO A 556 -47.66 33.88 12.21
N PRO A 557 -48.69 34.74 12.35
CA PRO A 557 -49.74 34.52 13.35
C PRO A 557 -50.60 33.29 13.03
N PRO A 558 -51.22 32.66 14.05
CA PRO A 558 -52.14 31.55 13.85
C PRO A 558 -53.38 31.99 13.06
N GLU A 559 -53.79 31.19 12.07
CA GLU A 559 -55.00 31.43 11.27
C GLU A 559 -56.03 30.35 11.57
N ILE A 560 -57.30 30.75 11.72
CA ILE A 560 -58.41 29.84 11.99
C ILE A 560 -59.51 30.13 10.96
N PHE A 561 -59.96 29.08 10.29
CA PHE A 561 -61.03 29.17 9.30
C PHE A 561 -62.10 28.13 9.61
N LEU A 562 -63.37 28.51 9.52
CA LEU A 562 -64.46 27.55 9.37
C LEU A 562 -64.49 27.13 7.90
N VAL A 563 -64.00 25.94 7.59
CA VAL A 563 -63.72 25.51 6.21
C VAL A 563 -64.89 24.73 5.61
N ASP A 564 -65.61 23.97 6.43
CA ASP A 564 -66.69 23.11 5.95
C ASP A 564 -67.78 22.88 7.01
N LEU A 565 -68.97 22.49 6.56
CA LEU A 565 -70.13 22.13 7.37
C LEU A 565 -70.61 20.73 6.99
N GLN A 566 -70.13 19.70 7.70
CA GLN A 566 -70.38 18.29 7.35
C GLN A 566 -71.46 17.68 8.23
N GLN A 567 -72.64 17.41 7.65
CA GLN A 567 -73.76 16.74 8.35
C GLN A 567 -74.16 17.46 9.67
N GLY A 568 -74.05 18.78 9.69
CA GLY A 568 -74.29 19.62 10.86
C GLY A 568 -73.05 19.88 11.73
N ILE A 569 -71.95 19.16 11.54
CA ILE A 569 -70.69 19.42 12.27
C ILE A 569 -69.93 20.58 11.60
N GLN A 570 -69.50 21.55 12.40
CA GLN A 570 -68.64 22.64 11.96
C GLN A 570 -67.19 22.16 11.91
N ILE A 571 -66.52 22.29 10.76
CA ILE A 571 -65.12 21.86 10.58
C ILE A 571 -64.21 23.08 10.53
N PHE A 572 -63.44 23.27 11.60
CA PHE A 572 -62.45 24.33 11.69
C PHE A 572 -61.06 23.84 11.25
N GLU A 573 -60.34 24.68 10.52
CA GLU A 573 -58.94 24.48 10.18
C GLU A 573 -58.09 25.51 10.94
N LEU A 574 -57.29 25.01 11.88
CA LEU A 574 -56.29 25.79 12.61
C LEU A 574 -54.93 25.61 11.92
N ARG A 575 -54.41 26.70 11.34
CA ARG A 575 -53.11 26.77 10.68
C ARG A 575 -52.12 27.49 11.58
N ILE A 576 -51.07 26.78 11.97
CA ILE A 576 -50.05 27.27 12.91
C ILE A 576 -48.66 26.91 12.41
N TYR A 577 -47.65 27.64 12.86
CA TYR A 577 -46.27 27.44 12.42
C TYR A 577 -45.41 26.92 13.58
N ALA A 578 -44.65 25.86 13.30
CA ALA A 578 -43.65 25.30 14.21
C ALA A 578 -42.26 25.79 13.77
N ALA A 579 -41.38 26.12 14.72
CA ALA A 579 -40.03 26.59 14.42
C ALA A 579 -39.13 25.56 13.69
N GLU A 580 -39.37 24.27 13.94
CA GLU A 580 -38.58 23.17 13.37
C GLU A 580 -39.44 21.91 13.22
N MET A 581 -38.99 20.97 12.36
CA MET A 581 -39.71 19.72 12.11
C MET A 581 -39.93 18.89 13.39
N GLY A 582 -38.94 18.86 14.28
CA GLY A 582 -39.00 18.12 15.55
C GLY A 582 -40.10 18.61 16.50
N HIS A 583 -40.49 19.89 16.41
CA HIS A 583 -41.53 20.48 17.26
C HIS A 583 -42.95 20.17 16.79
N ARG A 584 -43.15 19.70 15.54
CA ARG A 584 -44.50 19.50 14.98
C ARG A 584 -45.35 18.55 15.84
N MET A 585 -44.82 17.42 16.27
CA MET A 585 -45.59 16.43 17.04
C MET A 585 -45.88 16.90 18.48
N PRO A 586 -44.88 17.38 19.26
CA PRO A 586 -45.14 17.99 20.57
C PRO A 586 -46.14 19.15 20.50
N LEU A 587 -46.02 20.03 19.50
CA LEU A 587 -46.96 21.15 19.28
C LEU A 587 -48.38 20.66 19.02
N ARG A 588 -48.57 19.65 18.15
CA ARG A 588 -49.90 19.05 17.93
C ARG A 588 -50.47 18.47 19.22
N HIS A 589 -49.64 17.85 20.04
CA HIS A 589 -50.08 17.28 21.32
C HIS A 589 -50.55 18.36 22.29
N GLU A 590 -49.74 19.40 22.51
CA GLU A 590 -50.05 20.52 23.41
C GLU A 590 -51.29 21.29 22.95
N ILE A 591 -51.41 21.58 21.65
CA ILE A 591 -52.59 22.25 21.09
C ILE A 591 -53.87 21.43 21.30
N HIS A 592 -53.85 20.13 20.99
CA HIS A 592 -55.04 19.31 21.22
C HIS A 592 -55.45 19.27 22.71
N GLN A 593 -54.49 19.24 23.64
CA GLN A 593 -54.80 19.31 25.07
C GLN A 593 -55.44 20.65 25.47
N LEU A 594 -54.89 21.76 24.97
CA LEU A 594 -55.42 23.10 25.23
C LEU A 594 -56.82 23.28 24.64
N ILE A 595 -57.08 22.77 23.43
CA ILE A 595 -58.40 22.80 22.80
C ILE A 595 -59.40 21.99 23.62
N LEU A 596 -59.06 20.77 24.02
CA LEU A 596 -59.93 19.93 24.85
C LEU A 596 -60.24 20.56 26.21
N ALA A 597 -59.26 21.25 26.82
CA ALA A 597 -59.47 22.00 28.05
C ALA A 597 -60.40 23.20 27.84
N GLY A 598 -60.18 23.97 26.77
CA GLY A 598 -61.02 25.13 26.42
C GLY A 598 -62.47 24.73 26.11
N PHE A 599 -62.67 23.65 25.36
CA PHE A 599 -64.01 23.11 25.08
C PHE A 599 -64.73 22.68 26.36
N ARG A 600 -64.02 22.01 27.29
CA ARG A 600 -64.60 21.61 28.58
C ARG A 600 -64.99 22.81 29.45
N GLU A 601 -64.18 23.86 29.46
CA GLU A 601 -64.44 25.08 30.24
C GLU A 601 -65.68 25.84 29.74
N HIS A 602 -65.91 25.83 28.41
CA HIS A 602 -67.04 26.52 27.77
C HIS A 602 -68.26 25.60 27.54
N GLY A 603 -68.22 24.35 28.01
CA GLY A 603 -69.34 23.41 27.88
C GLY A 603 -69.61 22.94 26.44
N ILE A 604 -68.60 23.00 25.57
CA ILE A 604 -68.67 22.52 24.18
C ILE A 604 -68.31 21.03 24.16
N ASP A 605 -69.28 20.18 23.81
CA ASP A 605 -69.05 18.75 23.64
C ASP A 605 -68.42 18.48 22.26
N MET A 606 -67.35 17.66 22.22
CA MET A 606 -66.77 17.21 20.95
C MET A 606 -67.80 16.38 20.18
N PRO A 607 -68.04 16.68 18.89
CA PRO A 607 -69.04 15.96 18.11
C PRO A 607 -68.58 14.53 17.84
N PHE A 608 -69.48 13.58 18.07
CA PHE A 608 -69.32 12.22 17.58
C PHE A 608 -69.95 12.11 16.18
N PRO A 609 -69.48 11.19 15.31
CA PRO A 609 -70.10 10.97 14.01
C PRO A 609 -71.61 10.76 14.18
N PRO A 610 -72.47 11.55 13.50
CA PRO A 610 -73.91 11.41 13.65
C PRO A 610 -74.32 10.05 13.10
N PHE A 611 -75.00 9.24 13.91
CA PHE A 611 -75.66 8.03 13.44
C PHE A 611 -77.18 8.25 13.48
N GLN A 612 -77.85 7.93 12.39
CA GLN A 612 -79.30 7.99 12.29
C GLN A 612 -79.86 6.58 12.46
N MET A 613 -80.63 6.35 13.52
CA MET A 613 -81.30 5.07 13.73
C MET A 613 -82.77 5.20 13.34
N ARG A 614 -83.18 4.50 12.27
CA ARG A 614 -84.60 4.34 11.93
C ARG A 614 -85.13 3.10 12.63
N LEU A 615 -85.96 3.29 13.66
CA LEU A 615 -86.67 2.22 14.33
C LEU A 615 -87.97 1.92 13.57
N GLU A 616 -88.03 0.78 12.89
CA GLU A 616 -89.27 0.26 12.30
C GLU A 616 -89.84 -0.82 13.23
N SER A 617 -90.98 -0.52 13.88
CA SER A 617 -91.70 -1.50 14.69
C SER A 617 -92.55 -2.39 13.77
N LEU A 618 -92.21 -3.67 13.63
CA LEU A 618 -93.03 -4.67 12.94
C LEU A 618 -94.29 -4.97 13.78
N GLY A 619 -95.30 -4.11 13.66
CA GLY A 619 -96.55 -4.21 14.43
C GLY A 619 -97.52 -3.06 14.17
N GLY A 620 -98.00 -2.91 12.94
CA GLY A 620 -99.36 -2.42 12.65
C GLY A 620 -99.77 -0.98 12.99
N LYS A 621 -98.95 -0.12 13.58
CA LYS A 621 -99.21 1.33 13.66
C LYS A 621 -97.95 2.11 13.30
N GLN A 622 -97.98 2.75 12.12
CA GLN A 622 -96.90 3.63 11.66
C GLN A 622 -96.68 4.76 12.67
N THR A 623 -95.64 4.63 13.47
CA THR A 623 -95.01 5.73 14.20
C THR A 623 -93.52 5.63 13.88
N GLY A 624 -93.15 6.00 12.65
CA GLY A 624 -91.75 6.13 12.27
C GLY A 624 -91.14 7.27 13.06
N ARG A 625 -90.45 6.96 14.16
CA ARG A 625 -89.78 7.94 15.01
C ARG A 625 -88.30 7.93 14.66
N THR A 626 -87.88 8.91 13.87
CA THR A 626 -86.46 9.13 13.58
C THR A 626 -85.80 9.68 14.85
N LEU A 627 -84.88 8.93 15.44
CA LEU A 627 -84.04 9.41 16.54
C LEU A 627 -82.71 9.90 15.93
N THR A 628 -82.39 11.16 16.17
CA THR A 628 -81.08 11.74 15.89
C THR A 628 -80.31 11.87 17.20
N SER A 629 -78.99 11.71 17.17
CA SER A 629 -78.14 11.87 18.36
C SER A 629 -78.03 13.32 18.85
N ALA A 630 -78.52 14.29 18.07
CA ALA A 630 -78.46 15.73 18.33
C ALA A 630 -79.49 16.25 19.36
N GLY A 631 -79.87 15.43 20.35
CA GLY A 631 -80.88 15.81 21.34
C GLY A 631 -80.54 15.33 22.74
N LYS A 632 -79.70 16.07 23.47
CA LYS A 632 -79.70 16.00 24.93
C LYS A 632 -80.71 17.01 25.49
N THR A 633 -81.81 16.46 25.98
CA THR A 633 -82.55 16.88 27.17
C THR A 633 -82.22 18.28 27.70
N SER A 634 -83.12 19.23 27.45
CA SER A 634 -83.18 20.48 28.19
C SER A 634 -83.26 20.17 29.69
N ARG A 635 -82.31 20.67 30.47
CA ARG A 635 -82.50 20.84 31.92
C ARG A 635 -83.60 21.89 32.10
N PRO A 636 -84.66 21.64 32.91
CA PRO A 636 -85.68 22.63 33.13
C PRO A 636 -85.13 23.76 34.01
N ALA A 637 -85.47 24.99 33.64
CA ALA A 637 -85.25 26.17 34.46
C ALA A 637 -86.25 26.20 35.63
N GLY A 638 -85.73 26.24 36.86
CA GLY A 638 -86.41 26.75 38.05
C GLY A 638 -87.18 25.76 38.93
N SER A 639 -86.68 25.53 40.15
CA SER A 639 -87.44 25.80 41.38
C SER A 639 -86.51 25.89 42.60
N LEU A 640 -86.53 27.09 43.21
CA LEU A 640 -86.03 27.57 44.51
C LEU A 640 -84.57 27.29 44.90
#